data_AF-A0A4D6M9P6-F1
#
_entry.id   AF-A0A4D6M9P6-F1
#
_cell.length_a   1.000
_cell.length_b   1.000
_cell.length_c   1.000
_cell.angle_alpha   90.00
_cell.angle_beta   90.00
_cell.angle_gamma   90.00
#
_symmetry.space_group_name_H-M   'P 1'
#
loop_
_entity.id
_entity.type
_entity.pdbx_description
1 polymer ?
#
loop_
_entity_poly.entity_id
_entity_poly.type
_entity_poly.pdbx_seq_one_letter_code
_entity_poly.pdbx_strand_id
1 'polypeptide(L)'
;MAECFVFDITESLLNKLASYVYEEASRAYGVYEDLRGIKDTLSIVKGVLLDAEEKKEQKHGLREWLRQIQNVCFDAEDVLDGFHCQNLRNQILKASGSTGMKVDHFFSSSNSLVFRFRMAHQIKHVRRRLDKIAADGNKFCLERIDVDNRLVQRREMTYSHVDASRVIGRESDREEIIKLLMQPHPLCDGCGDESILIKIINSASASASAPTIALAHQENIKNFDIEQLQSRLRHRLSDQKYLLVLDDVWNDNRAKWTGLKDLIKVGAVGSKILVTTRSKSIASMMGTVPSYVLEGLSMENCYALFNKWAFKEGEEKNYSNLVEIGKEIVKKCRGVPLAVRTLGSSLFLNFNLERWEFVRDHGIWNLKQEKYDILPALKLSYDQMPSYLRHCFAFFSLYPKDYGFTGAEIVNLWLSLGLLRSEVGSQKLENAARQYIDELHSRSFLEDFEDFGHLYFFKVHDLVHDLALYVANEEILVVNSGTRNIPEQVRHLSFVENDSLMHALLPKSCSVRTILFPTDGVGVDSVALLDARIARYKFLRILDLSDSSFETLPSSIAKLEHLRALREQQLISLEVLIVQSCKNLESFPFHILPKLKVLFVIRCEMLNLSLNCENPIHKLRMKFLHIEQCPRQLTLPQWIQGAADTLQTLLISNLHNLEMLPEWITALTHLKMLHIVNCPQLLHLPSDMHRLGALEDLTIDGCSELCRKCEPQSGEYWSFIAHIKHLSIGETREGKLLFQMQKQIRLKLQDL
;
A
#
# COMPACT_ATOMS: atom_id res chain seq x y z
N MET A 1 9.42 -21.50 7.83
CA MET A 1 8.72 -21.72 9.11
C MET A 1 7.77 -20.55 9.27
N ALA A 2 6.47 -20.73 8.99
CA ALA A 2 5.51 -19.64 9.00
C ALA A 2 5.37 -19.01 10.40
N GLU A 3 5.34 -17.68 10.49
CA GLU A 3 5.01 -17.00 11.73
C GLU A 3 3.50 -16.99 12.00
N CYS A 4 3.14 -16.93 13.28
CA CYS A 4 1.78 -16.67 13.70
C CYS A 4 1.80 -15.34 14.44
N PHE A 5 1.07 -14.33 13.95
CA PHE A 5 1.04 -12.99 14.55
C PHE A 5 -0.07 -12.86 15.60
N VAL A 6 -0.29 -13.92 16.38
CA VAL A 6 -1.50 -14.07 17.21
C VAL A 6 -1.51 -13.02 18.32
N PHE A 7 -0.34 -12.72 18.91
CA PHE A 7 -0.24 -11.68 19.93
C PHE A 7 -0.72 -10.31 19.44
N ASP A 8 -0.26 -9.88 18.26
CA ASP A 8 -0.62 -8.57 17.70
C ASP A 8 -2.08 -8.48 17.27
N ILE A 9 -2.60 -9.54 16.63
CA ILE A 9 -4.01 -9.61 16.25
C ILE A 9 -4.88 -9.51 17.51
N THR A 10 -4.52 -10.26 18.57
CA THR A 10 -5.22 -10.23 19.86
C THR A 10 -5.16 -8.83 20.50
N GLU A 11 -4.00 -8.18 20.46
CA GLU A 11 -3.83 -6.84 21.02
C GLU A 11 -4.62 -5.78 20.24
N SER A 12 -4.62 -5.84 18.92
CA SER A 12 -5.43 -4.97 18.06
C SER A 12 -6.92 -5.10 18.38
N LEU A 13 -7.40 -6.35 18.53
CA LEU A 13 -8.77 -6.64 18.95
C LEU A 13 -9.11 -6.07 20.33
N LEU A 14 -8.23 -6.26 21.32
CA LEU A 14 -8.43 -5.72 22.67
C LEU A 14 -8.53 -4.19 22.65
N ASN A 15 -7.69 -3.51 21.86
CA ASN A 15 -7.74 -2.07 21.70
C ASN A 15 -9.05 -1.60 21.06
N LYS A 16 -9.54 -2.31 20.03
CA LYS A 16 -10.87 -2.03 19.43
C LYS A 16 -11.98 -2.20 20.47
N LEU A 17 -11.98 -3.29 21.23
CA LEU A 17 -12.97 -3.60 22.26
C LEU A 17 -12.93 -2.65 23.45
N ALA A 18 -11.77 -2.06 23.75
CA ALA A 18 -11.60 -1.06 24.81
C ALA A 18 -12.02 0.36 24.40
N SER A 19 -12.30 0.60 23.12
CA SER A 19 -12.67 1.93 22.66
C SER A 19 -14.09 2.31 23.11
N TYR A 20 -14.26 3.58 23.48
CA TYR A 20 -15.54 4.14 23.94
C TYR A 20 -16.69 3.88 22.95
N VAL A 21 -16.39 3.95 21.65
CA VAL A 21 -17.35 3.71 20.56
C VAL A 21 -17.96 2.31 20.63
N TYR A 22 -17.16 1.30 20.96
CA TYR A 22 -17.66 -0.08 21.06
C TYR A 22 -18.40 -0.33 22.38
N GLU A 23 -17.98 0.29 23.49
CA GLU A 23 -18.69 0.18 24.77
C GLU A 23 -20.10 0.79 24.69
N GLU A 24 -20.24 1.98 24.11
CA GLU A 24 -21.54 2.64 23.97
C GLU A 24 -22.46 1.90 23.00
N ALA A 25 -21.92 1.52 21.83
CA ALA A 25 -22.68 0.80 20.82
C ALA A 25 -23.14 -0.57 21.34
N SER A 26 -22.27 -1.34 21.98
CA SER A 26 -22.61 -2.68 22.49
C SER A 26 -23.73 -2.69 23.53
N ARG A 27 -23.85 -1.63 24.33
CA ARG A 27 -24.99 -1.43 25.23
C ARG A 27 -26.29 -1.20 24.46
N ALA A 28 -26.27 -0.34 23.45
CA ALA A 28 -27.44 -0.06 22.61
C ALA A 28 -27.99 -1.32 21.91
N TYR A 29 -27.11 -2.24 21.52
CA TYR A 29 -27.49 -3.50 20.88
C TYR A 29 -27.67 -4.68 21.84
N GLY A 30 -27.45 -4.51 23.15
CA GLY A 30 -27.62 -5.57 24.16
C GLY A 30 -26.63 -6.74 24.02
N VAL A 31 -25.42 -6.46 23.53
CA VAL A 31 -24.32 -7.45 23.36
C VAL A 31 -23.11 -7.11 24.23
N TYR A 32 -23.25 -6.12 25.11
CA TYR A 32 -22.18 -5.62 26.00
C TYR A 32 -21.54 -6.73 26.84
N GLU A 33 -22.34 -7.56 27.51
CA GLU A 33 -21.82 -8.66 28.35
C GLU A 33 -21.07 -9.73 27.53
N ASP A 34 -21.49 -9.98 26.30
CA ASP A 34 -20.81 -10.94 25.43
C ASP A 34 -19.48 -10.40 24.91
N LEU A 35 -19.43 -9.12 24.54
CA LEU A 35 -18.19 -8.45 24.12
C LEU A 35 -17.22 -8.25 25.28
N ARG A 36 -17.73 -7.98 26.49
CA ARG A 36 -16.93 -7.93 27.72
C ARG A 36 -16.31 -9.29 28.02
N GLY A 37 -17.10 -10.37 27.90
CA GLY A 37 -16.58 -11.73 28.02
C GLY A 37 -15.46 -12.04 27.02
N ILE A 38 -15.61 -11.63 25.75
CA ILE A 38 -14.54 -11.78 24.73
C ILE A 38 -13.29 -11.00 25.15
N LYS A 39 -13.44 -9.74 25.60
CA LYS A 39 -12.32 -8.90 26.06
C LYS A 39 -11.57 -9.55 27.24
N ASP A 40 -12.29 -10.07 28.21
CA ASP A 40 -11.72 -10.71 29.40
C ASP A 40 -10.96 -12.00 29.00
N THR A 41 -11.57 -12.87 28.19
CA THR A 41 -10.91 -14.10 27.72
C THR A 41 -9.69 -13.80 26.83
N LEU A 42 -9.78 -12.83 25.91
CA LEU A 42 -8.63 -12.41 25.09
C LEU A 42 -7.49 -11.84 25.94
N SER A 43 -7.79 -11.13 27.03
CA SER A 43 -6.77 -10.60 27.94
C SER A 43 -6.01 -11.71 28.67
N ILE A 44 -6.70 -12.80 29.02
CA ILE A 44 -6.08 -13.99 29.61
C ILE A 44 -5.20 -14.69 28.58
N VAL A 45 -5.74 -14.93 27.38
CA VAL A 45 -5.03 -15.61 26.28
C VAL A 45 -3.81 -14.81 25.85
N LYS A 46 -3.92 -13.48 25.67
CA LYS A 46 -2.81 -12.59 25.30
C LYS A 46 -1.60 -12.80 26.21
N GLY A 47 -1.84 -12.91 27.51
CA GLY A 47 -0.80 -13.08 28.51
C GLY A 47 0.07 -14.33 28.33
N VAL A 48 -0.34 -15.33 27.54
CA VAL A 48 0.46 -16.55 27.30
C VAL A 48 0.92 -16.72 25.85
N LEU A 49 0.55 -15.80 24.96
CA LEU A 49 0.82 -15.95 23.52
C LEU A 49 2.30 -15.80 23.16
N LEU A 50 3.05 -14.90 23.82
CA LEU A 50 4.48 -14.73 23.54
C LEU A 50 5.28 -15.99 23.87
N ASP A 51 5.02 -16.59 25.03
CA ASP A 51 5.64 -17.87 25.43
C ASP A 51 5.23 -19.01 24.49
N ALA A 52 3.97 -19.02 24.06
CA ALA A 52 3.47 -20.00 23.10
C ALA A 52 4.15 -19.88 21.74
N GLU A 53 4.35 -18.67 21.22
CA GLU A 53 5.04 -18.41 19.96
C GLU A 53 6.50 -18.88 19.98
N GLU A 54 7.20 -18.71 21.12
CA GLU A 54 8.59 -19.16 21.30
C GLU A 54 8.69 -20.70 21.37
N LYS A 55 7.76 -21.35 22.07
CA LYS A 55 7.75 -22.81 22.26
C LYS A 55 7.08 -23.59 21.12
N LYS A 56 6.49 -22.91 20.12
CA LYS A 56 5.65 -23.54 19.08
C LYS A 56 6.36 -24.64 18.30
N GLU A 57 7.67 -24.51 18.07
CA GLU A 57 8.41 -25.48 17.27
C GLU A 57 8.62 -26.82 17.96
N GLN A 58 8.50 -26.85 19.29
CA GLN A 58 8.74 -28.04 20.11
C GLN A 58 7.49 -28.93 20.22
N LYS A 59 6.29 -28.40 19.98
CA LYS A 59 5.02 -29.10 20.24
C LYS A 59 4.00 -28.85 19.11
N HIS A 60 3.66 -29.89 18.35
CA HIS A 60 2.63 -29.82 17.30
C HIS A 60 1.28 -29.32 17.83
N GLY A 61 0.85 -29.80 19.01
CA GLY A 61 -0.41 -29.37 19.63
C GLY A 61 -0.47 -27.86 19.93
N LEU A 62 0.68 -27.25 20.23
CA LEU A 62 0.78 -25.81 20.50
C LEU A 62 0.64 -24.98 19.22
N ARG A 63 1.22 -25.44 18.11
CA ARG A 63 1.02 -24.81 16.77
C ARG A 63 -0.46 -24.82 16.37
N GLU A 64 -1.12 -25.95 16.54
CA GLU A 64 -2.55 -26.07 16.22
C GLU A 64 -3.41 -25.18 17.14
N TRP A 65 -3.05 -25.07 18.41
CA TRP A 65 -3.74 -24.17 19.35
C TRP A 65 -3.59 -22.70 18.95
N LEU A 66 -2.37 -22.24 18.60
CA LEU A 66 -2.13 -20.89 18.08
C LEU A 66 -2.95 -20.61 16.82
N ARG A 67 -3.01 -21.58 15.89
CA ARG A 67 -3.81 -21.49 14.67
C ARG A 67 -5.31 -21.32 14.96
N GLN A 68 -5.84 -22.03 15.97
CA GLN A 68 -7.24 -21.90 16.37
C GLN A 68 -7.55 -20.54 16.99
N ILE A 69 -6.65 -20.01 17.84
CA ILE A 69 -6.80 -18.66 18.40
C ILE A 69 -6.81 -17.63 17.28
N GLN A 70 -5.84 -17.72 16.37
CA GLN A 70 -5.73 -16.82 15.23
C GLN A 70 -7.04 -16.79 14.41
N ASN A 71 -7.59 -17.96 14.07
CA ASN A 71 -8.85 -18.05 13.34
C ASN A 71 -10.03 -17.41 14.09
N VAL A 72 -10.15 -17.64 15.39
CA VAL A 72 -11.23 -17.03 16.19
C VAL A 72 -11.03 -15.53 16.35
N CYS A 73 -9.79 -15.04 16.44
CA CYS A 73 -9.49 -13.62 16.44
C CYS A 73 -9.93 -12.97 15.11
N PHE A 74 -9.66 -13.60 13.96
CA PHE A 74 -10.16 -13.09 12.69
C PHE A 74 -11.69 -13.09 12.59
N ASP A 75 -12.35 -14.15 13.03
CA ASP A 75 -13.81 -14.18 13.08
C ASP A 75 -14.35 -13.05 14.00
N ALA A 76 -13.67 -12.78 15.10
CA ALA A 76 -14.00 -11.67 16.00
C ALA A 76 -13.81 -10.31 15.31
N GLU A 77 -12.69 -10.09 14.61
CA GLU A 77 -12.44 -8.86 13.86
C GLU A 77 -13.51 -8.61 12.80
N ASP A 78 -13.84 -9.65 12.04
CA ASP A 78 -14.83 -9.61 10.96
C ASP A 78 -16.23 -9.25 11.51
N VAL A 79 -16.59 -9.76 12.69
CA VAL A 79 -17.82 -9.39 13.41
C VAL A 79 -17.76 -7.96 13.95
N LEU A 80 -16.65 -7.56 14.57
CA LEU A 80 -16.50 -6.22 15.15
C LEU A 80 -16.50 -5.12 14.07
N ASP A 81 -15.81 -5.34 12.96
CA ASP A 81 -15.80 -4.40 11.84
C ASP A 81 -17.23 -4.19 11.29
N GLY A 82 -18.03 -5.26 11.18
CA GLY A 82 -19.45 -5.15 10.79
C GLY A 82 -20.30 -4.36 11.79
N PHE A 83 -20.02 -4.54 13.08
CA PHE A 83 -20.67 -3.80 14.17
C PHE A 83 -20.37 -2.30 14.12
N HIS A 84 -19.09 -1.95 13.93
CA HIS A 84 -18.63 -0.57 13.82
C HIS A 84 -19.28 0.16 12.64
N CYS A 85 -19.33 -0.49 11.47
CA CYS A 85 -19.95 0.05 10.27
C CYS A 85 -21.43 0.42 10.53
N GLN A 86 -22.19 -0.47 11.17
CA GLN A 86 -23.60 -0.19 11.47
C GLN A 86 -23.79 0.89 12.53
N ASN A 87 -22.91 0.98 13.53
CA ASN A 87 -22.99 2.03 14.54
C ASN A 87 -22.78 3.42 13.92
N LEU A 88 -21.72 3.57 13.11
CA LEU A 88 -21.42 4.81 12.40
C LEU A 88 -22.56 5.21 11.46
N ARG A 89 -23.14 4.22 10.77
CA ARG A 89 -24.31 4.40 9.93
C ARG A 89 -25.54 4.92 10.69
N ASN A 90 -25.80 4.36 11.88
CA ASN A 90 -26.90 4.82 12.72
C ASN A 90 -26.65 6.24 13.28
N GLN A 91 -25.40 6.63 13.54
CA GLN A 91 -25.07 8.01 13.93
C GLN A 91 -25.36 8.99 12.79
N ILE A 92 -25.00 8.65 11.55
CA ILE A 92 -25.27 9.48 10.37
C ILE A 92 -26.78 9.61 10.11
N LEU A 93 -27.54 8.51 10.21
CA LEU A 93 -28.99 8.53 10.06
C LEU A 93 -29.68 9.39 11.11
N LYS A 94 -29.16 9.40 12.34
CA LYS A 94 -29.65 10.27 13.43
C LYS A 94 -29.31 11.74 13.20
N ALA A 95 -28.11 12.02 12.66
CA ALA A 95 -27.62 13.38 12.44
C ALA A 95 -28.18 14.03 11.15
N SER A 96 -28.49 13.24 10.12
CA SER A 96 -28.71 13.76 8.74
C SER A 96 -29.72 12.98 7.88
N GLY A 97 -30.43 11.98 8.43
CA GLY A 97 -31.30 11.10 7.66
C GLY A 97 -32.69 11.67 7.33
N SER A 98 -33.03 11.74 6.04
CA SER A 98 -34.38 12.11 5.55
C SER A 98 -35.41 11.00 5.83
N THR A 99 -36.71 11.34 5.78
CA THR A 99 -37.80 10.37 6.02
C THR A 99 -37.77 9.20 5.02
N GLY A 100 -37.43 9.45 3.75
CA GLY A 100 -37.26 8.39 2.74
C GLY A 100 -36.09 7.45 3.04
N MET A 101 -34.96 8.00 3.50
CA MET A 101 -33.78 7.22 3.89
C MET A 101 -34.06 6.29 5.10
N LYS A 102 -34.95 6.72 6.01
CA LYS A 102 -35.39 5.90 7.16
C LYS A 102 -36.29 4.72 6.74
N VAL A 103 -37.13 4.90 5.71
CA VAL A 103 -38.05 3.88 5.19
C VAL A 103 -37.31 2.84 4.35
N ASP A 104 -36.42 3.24 3.44
CA ASP A 104 -35.58 2.31 2.66
C ASP A 104 -34.66 1.45 3.56
N HIS A 105 -34.19 2.02 4.67
CA HIS A 105 -33.40 1.28 5.67
C HIS A 105 -34.22 0.23 6.43
N PHE A 106 -35.54 0.43 6.56
CA PHE A 106 -36.42 -0.48 7.27
C PHE A 106 -36.61 -1.83 6.55
N PHE A 107 -36.57 -1.80 5.20
CA PHE A 107 -36.73 -2.97 4.32
C PHE A 107 -35.40 -3.60 3.85
N SER A 108 -34.26 -3.02 4.23
CA SER A 108 -32.93 -3.56 3.95
C SER A 108 -32.56 -4.72 4.89
N SER A 109 -31.61 -5.58 4.49
CA SER A 109 -30.92 -6.52 5.40
C SER A 109 -30.18 -5.82 6.55
N SER A 110 -30.10 -4.49 6.51
CA SER A 110 -29.62 -3.59 7.56
C SER A 110 -30.70 -3.18 8.58
N ASN A 111 -31.90 -3.78 8.55
CA ASN A 111 -32.94 -3.51 9.55
C ASN A 111 -32.35 -3.65 10.97
N SER A 112 -32.53 -2.62 11.81
CA SER A 112 -31.90 -2.52 13.13
C SER A 112 -32.17 -3.74 14.02
N LEU A 113 -33.35 -4.35 13.94
CA LEU A 113 -33.70 -5.55 14.72
C LEU A 113 -33.07 -6.82 14.13
N VAL A 114 -33.17 -7.02 12.82
CA VAL A 114 -32.59 -8.20 12.14
C VAL A 114 -31.07 -8.18 12.27
N PHE A 115 -30.44 -7.02 12.09
CA PHE A 115 -29.02 -6.80 12.32
C PHE A 115 -28.64 -7.10 13.78
N ARG A 116 -29.39 -6.57 14.76
CA ARG A 116 -29.15 -6.82 16.19
C ARG A 116 -29.19 -8.32 16.52
N PHE A 117 -30.19 -9.05 16.05
CA PHE A 117 -30.29 -10.50 16.28
C PHE A 117 -29.15 -11.27 15.62
N ARG A 118 -28.83 -10.97 14.36
CA ARG A 118 -27.71 -11.58 13.64
C ARG A 118 -26.37 -11.35 14.34
N MET A 119 -26.09 -10.10 14.71
CA MET A 119 -24.84 -9.74 15.39
C MET A 119 -24.73 -10.38 16.77
N ALA A 120 -25.81 -10.38 17.56
CA ALA A 120 -25.81 -11.04 18.86
C ALA A 120 -25.50 -12.54 18.76
N HIS A 121 -26.04 -13.23 17.75
CA HIS A 121 -25.72 -14.62 17.50
C HIS A 121 -24.25 -14.82 17.11
N GLN A 122 -23.72 -13.99 16.21
CA GLN A 122 -22.32 -14.07 15.77
C GLN A 122 -21.34 -13.81 16.92
N ILE A 123 -21.58 -12.77 17.73
CA ILE A 123 -20.76 -12.44 18.92
C ILE A 123 -20.78 -13.59 19.93
N LYS A 124 -21.97 -14.15 20.23
CA LYS A 124 -22.09 -15.32 21.13
C LYS A 124 -21.35 -16.54 20.60
N HIS A 125 -21.38 -16.78 19.29
CA HIS A 125 -20.65 -17.87 18.67
C HIS A 125 -19.13 -17.70 18.79
N VAL A 126 -18.62 -16.49 18.50
CA VAL A 126 -17.19 -16.15 18.69
C VAL A 126 -16.78 -16.35 20.15
N ARG A 127 -17.55 -15.82 21.09
CA ARG A 127 -17.31 -15.97 22.54
C ARG A 127 -17.17 -17.43 22.95
N ARG A 128 -18.15 -18.28 22.63
CA ARG A 128 -18.13 -19.71 23.00
C ARG A 128 -16.92 -20.44 22.43
N ARG A 129 -16.53 -20.14 21.18
CA ARG A 129 -15.35 -20.73 20.55
C ARG A 129 -14.07 -20.26 21.24
N LEU A 130 -13.97 -18.97 21.54
CA LEU A 130 -12.81 -18.41 22.23
C LEU A 130 -12.65 -19.03 23.62
N ASP A 131 -13.72 -19.12 24.41
CA ASP A 131 -13.69 -19.70 25.76
C ASP A 131 -13.24 -21.17 25.73
N LYS A 132 -13.70 -21.94 24.73
CA LYS A 132 -13.26 -23.33 24.53
C LYS A 132 -11.76 -23.42 24.23
N ILE A 133 -11.27 -22.60 23.30
CA ILE A 133 -9.85 -22.59 22.90
C ILE A 133 -8.98 -22.13 24.06
N ALA A 134 -9.41 -21.12 24.82
CA ALA A 134 -8.71 -20.65 26.01
C ALA A 134 -8.57 -21.77 27.06
N ALA A 135 -9.63 -22.56 27.29
CA ALA A 135 -9.59 -23.70 28.19
C ALA A 135 -8.61 -24.80 27.72
N ASP A 136 -8.52 -25.05 26.41
CA ASP A 136 -7.54 -25.98 25.84
C ASP A 136 -6.08 -25.51 26.04
N GLY A 137 -5.85 -24.20 26.12
CA GLY A 137 -4.53 -23.60 26.35
C GLY A 137 -3.87 -24.00 27.68
N ASN A 138 -4.68 -24.28 28.70
CA ASN A 138 -4.21 -24.67 30.03
C ASN A 138 -3.42 -26.00 30.01
N LYS A 139 -3.52 -26.80 28.95
CA LYS A 139 -2.82 -28.07 28.77
C LYS A 139 -1.32 -27.91 28.46
N PHE A 140 -0.87 -26.72 28.08
CA PHE A 140 0.50 -26.49 27.59
C PHE A 140 1.48 -25.97 28.64
N CYS A 141 1.01 -25.64 29.86
CA CYS A 141 1.82 -25.09 30.95
C CYS A 141 2.66 -23.87 30.50
N LEU A 142 1.99 -22.88 29.90
CA LEU A 142 2.61 -21.67 29.38
C LEU A 142 2.84 -20.63 30.48
N GLU A 143 3.90 -19.86 30.36
CA GLU A 143 4.23 -18.76 31.26
C GLU A 143 3.52 -17.47 30.85
N ARG A 144 3.24 -16.62 31.85
CA ARG A 144 2.55 -15.36 31.62
C ARG A 144 3.55 -14.25 31.29
N ILE A 145 3.49 -13.74 30.07
CA ILE A 145 4.28 -12.63 29.53
C ILE A 145 3.31 -11.59 28.98
N ASP A 146 3.02 -10.55 29.78
CA ASP A 146 2.00 -9.55 29.45
C ASP A 146 2.51 -8.43 28.51
N VAL A 147 3.84 -8.23 28.43
CA VAL A 147 4.47 -7.16 27.64
C VAL A 147 5.60 -7.72 26.78
N ASP A 148 5.60 -7.31 25.50
CA ASP A 148 6.73 -7.55 24.61
C ASP A 148 7.88 -6.61 24.99
N ASN A 149 8.85 -7.12 25.76
CA ASN A 149 9.99 -6.34 26.25
C ASN A 149 11.05 -6.06 25.17
N ARG A 150 10.87 -6.51 23.92
CA ARG A 150 11.78 -6.16 22.81
C ARG A 150 11.66 -4.66 22.55
N LEU A 151 12.77 -3.95 22.76
CA LEU A 151 12.81 -2.49 22.69
C LEU A 151 13.31 -2.04 21.32
N VAL A 152 12.69 -0.98 20.81
CA VAL A 152 13.19 -0.21 19.67
C VAL A 152 14.19 0.81 20.22
N GLN A 153 15.49 0.57 20.00
CA GLN A 153 16.52 1.52 20.38
C GLN A 153 17.00 2.29 19.16
N ARG A 154 16.77 3.61 19.18
CA ARG A 154 16.98 4.46 18.01
C ARG A 154 18.44 4.88 17.87
N ARG A 155 18.98 4.72 16.66
CA ARG A 155 20.21 5.38 16.21
C ARG A 155 19.86 6.64 15.42
N GLU A 156 20.73 7.66 15.46
CA GLU A 156 20.66 8.75 14.48
C GLU A 156 20.88 8.18 13.07
N MET A 157 19.87 8.36 12.21
CA MET A 157 19.89 7.83 10.85
C MET A 157 20.96 8.53 10.03
N THR A 158 21.61 7.75 9.18
CA THR A 158 22.61 8.26 8.29
C THR A 158 22.09 8.31 6.87
N TYR A 159 22.20 9.48 6.24
CA TYR A 159 21.54 9.89 5.00
C TYR A 159 21.90 9.06 3.76
N SER A 160 21.06 9.18 2.72
CA SER A 160 21.04 8.43 1.45
C SER A 160 22.34 8.37 0.65
N HIS A 161 23.30 9.25 0.96
CA HIS A 161 24.63 9.17 0.37
C HIS A 161 25.44 8.09 1.10
N VAL A 162 25.89 7.07 0.36
CA VAL A 162 26.95 6.17 0.82
C VAL A 162 28.21 7.02 0.99
N ASP A 163 28.37 7.58 2.18
CA ASP A 163 29.60 8.23 2.59
C ASP A 163 30.72 7.20 2.45
N ALA A 164 31.67 7.47 1.55
CA ALA A 164 32.81 6.59 1.29
C ALA A 164 33.60 6.28 2.58
N SER A 165 33.52 7.16 3.60
CA SER A 165 34.08 6.92 4.94
C SER A 165 33.42 5.77 5.72
N ARG A 166 32.27 5.27 5.24
CA ARG A 166 31.52 4.17 5.86
C ARG A 166 31.80 2.80 5.29
N VAL A 167 32.40 2.72 4.11
CA VAL A 167 32.84 1.45 3.53
C VAL A 167 34.13 1.04 4.24
N ILE A 168 34.20 -0.20 4.73
CA ILE A 168 35.34 -0.71 5.48
C ILE A 168 35.91 -1.91 4.71
N GLY A 169 37.22 -1.88 4.40
CA GLY A 169 37.95 -3.06 3.97
C GLY A 169 37.72 -3.46 2.52
N ARG A 170 37.35 -2.52 1.65
CA ARG A 170 37.12 -2.72 0.21
C ARG A 170 38.05 -1.88 -0.68
N GLU A 171 39.05 -1.26 -0.08
CA GLU A 171 40.02 -0.38 -0.75
C GLU A 171 40.82 -1.16 -1.79
N SER A 172 41.34 -2.35 -1.44
CA SER A 172 42.08 -3.20 -2.37
C SER A 172 41.21 -3.73 -3.53
N ASP A 173 39.96 -4.13 -3.23
CA ASP A 173 39.02 -4.59 -4.25
C ASP A 173 38.75 -3.46 -5.26
N ARG A 174 38.50 -2.25 -4.76
CA ARG A 174 38.28 -1.05 -5.58
C ARG A 174 39.48 -0.77 -6.48
N GLU A 175 40.69 -0.80 -5.94
CA GLU A 175 41.92 -0.55 -6.70
C GLU A 175 42.13 -1.58 -7.81
N GLU A 176 41.91 -2.86 -7.54
CA GLU A 176 42.06 -3.91 -8.55
C GLU A 176 40.98 -3.81 -9.65
N ILE A 177 39.73 -3.48 -9.30
CA ILE A 177 38.66 -3.22 -10.27
C ILE A 177 39.01 -2.01 -11.15
N ILE A 178 39.50 -0.92 -10.57
CA ILE A 178 39.96 0.25 -11.31
C ILE A 178 41.11 -0.13 -12.25
N LYS A 179 42.07 -0.93 -11.78
CA LYS A 179 43.17 -1.41 -12.59
C LYS A 179 42.68 -2.24 -13.79
N LEU A 180 41.72 -3.15 -13.59
CA LEU A 180 41.09 -3.89 -14.67
C LEU A 180 40.40 -2.96 -15.68
N LEU A 181 39.71 -1.92 -15.20
CA LEU A 181 39.07 -0.91 -16.06
C LEU A 181 40.09 -0.12 -16.88
N MET A 182 41.26 0.15 -16.31
CA MET A 182 42.34 0.94 -16.93
C MET A 182 43.27 0.14 -17.85
N GLN A 183 43.19 -1.20 -17.89
CA GLN A 183 44.01 -2.00 -18.80
C GLN A 183 43.69 -1.69 -20.28
N PRO A 184 44.72 -1.39 -21.10
CA PRO A 184 44.58 -1.27 -22.55
C PRO A 184 44.42 -2.65 -23.20
N HIS A 185 43.78 -2.67 -24.38
CA HIS A 185 43.58 -3.89 -25.18
C HIS A 185 44.91 -4.64 -25.41
N PRO A 186 44.96 -5.98 -25.21
CA PRO A 186 46.03 -6.75 -25.78
C PRO A 186 45.89 -6.70 -27.31
N LEU A 187 46.91 -6.14 -27.96
CA LEU A 187 47.08 -6.16 -29.41
C LEU A 187 46.98 -7.60 -29.93
N CYS A 188 45.94 -7.89 -30.70
CA CYS A 188 45.96 -8.96 -31.69
C CYS A 188 45.59 -8.35 -33.03
N ASP A 189 46.56 -8.44 -33.96
CA ASP A 189 46.39 -8.10 -35.37
C ASP A 189 45.16 -8.81 -35.95
N GLY A 190 44.26 -8.02 -36.55
CA GLY A 190 43.27 -8.52 -37.50
C GLY A 190 41.85 -8.71 -36.95
N CYS A 191 41.01 -7.70 -37.21
CA CYS A 191 39.54 -7.73 -37.32
C CYS A 191 38.70 -7.72 -36.03
N GLY A 192 38.12 -6.54 -35.75
CA GLY A 192 36.85 -6.38 -35.03
C GLY A 192 36.95 -5.67 -33.69
N ASP A 193 36.50 -4.41 -33.64
CA ASP A 193 36.24 -3.64 -32.41
C ASP A 193 35.54 -4.51 -31.35
N GLU A 194 36.19 -4.72 -30.20
CA GLU A 194 35.56 -5.40 -29.06
C GLU A 194 35.67 -4.54 -27.80
N SER A 195 34.54 -4.14 -27.23
CA SER A 195 34.42 -3.51 -25.92
C SER A 195 34.91 -4.45 -24.79
N ILE A 196 35.70 -3.95 -23.82
CA ILE A 196 36.15 -4.76 -22.67
C ILE A 196 35.01 -4.88 -21.66
N LEU A 197 34.61 -6.12 -21.36
CA LEU A 197 33.67 -6.45 -20.30
C LEU A 197 34.43 -6.89 -19.05
N ILE A 198 34.29 -6.17 -17.94
CA ILE A 198 34.85 -6.53 -16.63
C ILE A 198 33.74 -7.08 -15.75
N LYS A 199 34.02 -8.16 -15.03
CA LYS A 199 33.03 -8.90 -14.24
C LYS A 199 33.40 -8.85 -12.78
N ILE A 200 32.44 -8.56 -11.91
CA ILE A 200 32.57 -8.73 -10.46
C ILE A 200 31.52 -9.75 -10.01
N ILE A 201 31.95 -10.84 -9.37
CA ILE A 201 31.05 -11.84 -8.78
C ILE A 201 30.86 -11.44 -7.32
N ASN A 202 29.68 -10.93 -6.97
CA ASN A 202 29.37 -10.47 -5.62
C ASN A 202 28.92 -11.60 -4.70
N SER A 203 29.30 -11.52 -3.42
CA SER A 203 28.52 -12.06 -2.30
C SER A 203 27.77 -10.91 -1.62
N ALA A 204 26.44 -10.91 -1.68
CA ALA A 204 25.49 -10.01 -1.00
C ALA A 204 25.89 -8.52 -0.87
N SER A 205 25.33 -7.73 -1.80
CA SER A 205 25.10 -6.27 -1.84
C SER A 205 26.12 -5.29 -1.26
N ALA A 206 26.70 -4.52 -2.18
CA ALA A 206 27.09 -3.15 -1.94
C ALA A 206 26.65 -2.34 -3.17
N SER A 207 25.54 -1.60 -3.04
CA SER A 207 25.05 -0.70 -4.07
C SER A 207 25.97 0.53 -4.16
N ALA A 208 26.36 0.89 -5.39
CA ALA A 208 27.12 2.09 -5.68
C ALA A 208 26.44 2.85 -6.82
N SER A 209 25.87 4.02 -6.52
CA SER A 209 25.35 4.95 -7.52
C SER A 209 26.18 6.24 -7.54
N ALA A 210 26.76 6.56 -8.69
CA ALA A 210 27.39 7.86 -8.95
C ALA A 210 26.35 8.86 -9.51
N PRO A 211 26.45 10.16 -9.20
CA PRO A 211 25.51 11.16 -9.66
C PRO A 211 25.84 11.59 -11.10
N THR A 212 24.84 11.80 -11.95
CA THR A 212 25.03 12.54 -13.20
C THR A 212 23.99 13.64 -13.33
N ILE A 213 24.47 14.88 -13.25
CA ILE A 213 23.78 16.07 -13.75
C ILE A 213 24.03 16.15 -15.26
N ALA A 214 22.97 16.20 -16.06
CA ALA A 214 22.91 17.01 -17.29
C ALA A 214 21.45 17.14 -17.76
N LEU A 215 20.91 18.35 -17.64
CA LEU A 215 19.64 18.75 -18.24
C LEU A 215 19.73 18.67 -19.77
N ALA A 216 19.05 17.68 -20.37
CA ALA A 216 18.70 17.67 -21.78
C ALA A 216 17.20 17.33 -21.89
N HIS A 217 16.48 18.09 -22.72
CA HIS A 217 15.04 17.95 -22.98
C HIS A 217 14.56 16.48 -22.92
N GLN A 218 13.72 16.14 -21.93
CA GLN A 218 13.05 14.85 -21.84
C GLN A 218 11.94 14.78 -22.90
N GLU A 219 12.28 14.22 -24.06
CA GLU A 219 11.26 13.61 -24.93
C GLU A 219 10.72 12.35 -24.26
N ASN A 220 9.41 12.14 -24.33
CA ASN A 220 8.74 11.05 -23.62
C ASN A 220 9.06 9.69 -24.27
N ILE A 221 10.04 8.96 -23.71
CA ILE A 221 10.56 7.66 -24.21
C ILE A 221 9.47 6.56 -24.24
N LYS A 222 8.36 6.75 -23.50
CA LYS A 222 7.27 5.77 -23.39
C LYS A 222 6.45 5.54 -24.68
N ASN A 223 6.64 6.35 -25.72
CA ASN A 223 5.86 6.26 -26.97
C ASN A 223 6.61 5.59 -28.13
N PHE A 224 7.82 5.05 -27.92
CA PHE A 224 8.63 4.43 -28.97
C PHE A 224 8.50 2.91 -28.96
N ASP A 225 8.46 2.30 -30.14
CA ASP A 225 8.57 0.84 -30.27
C ASP A 225 10.01 0.35 -29.99
N ILE A 226 10.18 -0.97 -29.84
CA ILE A 226 11.48 -1.55 -29.48
C ILE A 226 12.57 -1.29 -30.53
N GLU A 227 12.21 -1.22 -31.82
CA GLU A 227 13.17 -0.98 -32.90
C GLU A 227 13.65 0.47 -32.88
N GLN A 228 12.75 1.42 -32.65
CA GLN A 228 13.05 2.84 -32.47
C GLN A 228 13.94 3.07 -31.24
N LEU A 229 13.66 2.40 -30.12
CA LEU A 229 14.49 2.45 -28.91
C LEU A 229 15.90 1.91 -29.19
N GLN A 230 16.01 0.77 -29.86
CA GLN A 230 17.30 0.18 -30.23
C GLN A 230 18.11 1.09 -31.17
N SER A 231 17.47 1.64 -32.21
CA SER A 231 18.13 2.56 -33.15
C SER A 231 18.65 3.80 -32.44
N ARG A 232 17.88 4.34 -31.50
CA ARG A 232 18.28 5.54 -30.75
C ARG A 232 19.42 5.25 -29.76
N LEU A 233 19.37 4.11 -29.08
CA LEU A 233 20.46 3.68 -28.22
C LEU A 233 21.76 3.53 -29.02
N ARG A 234 21.70 2.87 -30.19
CA ARG A 234 22.86 2.73 -31.07
C ARG A 234 23.41 4.08 -31.52
N HIS A 235 22.55 4.99 -31.95
CA HIS A 235 22.98 6.35 -32.34
C HIS A 235 23.61 7.13 -31.18
N ARG A 236 23.10 6.97 -29.94
CA ARG A 236 23.66 7.62 -28.75
C ARG A 236 25.03 7.06 -28.36
N LEU A 237 25.24 5.77 -28.55
CA LEU A 237 26.48 5.08 -28.20
C LEU A 237 27.54 5.16 -29.30
N SER A 238 27.12 5.30 -30.56
CA SER A 238 28.02 5.47 -31.71
C SER A 238 29.01 6.60 -31.45
N ASP A 239 30.29 6.33 -31.69
CA ASP A 239 31.39 7.29 -31.56
C ASP A 239 31.60 7.87 -30.15
N GLN A 240 30.87 7.37 -29.14
CA GLN A 240 31.06 7.74 -27.74
C GLN A 240 31.87 6.68 -26.98
N LYS A 241 32.78 7.15 -26.11
CA LYS A 241 33.44 6.29 -25.12
C LYS A 241 32.62 6.29 -23.85
N TYR A 242 32.14 5.12 -23.42
CA TYR A 242 31.26 5.00 -22.25
C TYR A 242 31.69 3.91 -21.27
N LEU A 243 31.21 4.01 -20.03
CA LEU A 243 31.20 2.95 -19.03
C LEU A 243 29.74 2.59 -18.75
N LEU A 244 29.36 1.34 -19.01
CA LEU A 244 28.01 0.83 -18.72
C LEU A 244 28.09 -0.15 -17.56
N VAL A 245 27.31 0.06 -16.50
CA VAL A 245 27.22 -0.86 -15.37
C VAL A 245 25.89 -1.61 -15.43
N LEU A 246 25.95 -2.94 -15.49
CA LEU A 246 24.79 -3.82 -15.39
C LEU A 246 24.83 -4.50 -14.02
N ASP A 247 23.96 -4.05 -13.12
CA ASP A 247 23.91 -4.54 -11.75
C ASP A 247 22.95 -5.74 -11.60
N ASP A 248 23.33 -6.69 -10.74
CA ASP A 248 22.65 -7.96 -10.40
C ASP A 248 22.00 -8.75 -11.57
N VAL A 249 22.80 -9.14 -12.56
CA VAL A 249 22.28 -9.88 -13.72
C VAL A 249 22.00 -11.35 -13.39
N TRP A 250 20.75 -11.81 -13.62
CA TRP A 250 20.29 -13.18 -13.32
C TRP A 250 19.81 -14.03 -14.51
N ASN A 251 19.59 -13.45 -15.69
CA ASN A 251 19.09 -14.21 -16.84
C ASN A 251 20.21 -15.06 -17.46
N ASP A 252 19.97 -16.33 -17.74
CA ASP A 252 20.94 -17.26 -18.31
C ASP A 252 20.70 -17.58 -19.79
N ASN A 253 19.74 -16.88 -20.43
CA ASN A 253 19.44 -17.05 -21.84
C ASN A 253 20.49 -16.38 -22.73
N ARG A 254 21.39 -17.21 -23.26
CA ARG A 254 22.47 -16.81 -24.16
C ARG A 254 22.03 -16.04 -25.41
N ALA A 255 20.87 -16.36 -25.99
CA ALA A 255 20.39 -15.67 -27.19
C ALA A 255 20.01 -14.22 -26.88
N LYS A 256 19.32 -13.99 -25.75
CA LYS A 256 19.01 -12.63 -25.27
C LYS A 256 20.28 -11.82 -25.02
N TRP A 257 21.32 -12.45 -24.49
CA TRP A 257 22.61 -11.80 -24.28
C TRP A 257 23.37 -11.46 -25.54
N THR A 258 23.30 -12.34 -26.55
CA THR A 258 23.90 -12.05 -27.86
C THR A 258 23.23 -10.82 -28.46
N GLY A 259 21.89 -10.76 -28.41
CA GLY A 259 21.13 -9.59 -28.86
C GLY A 259 21.49 -8.30 -28.10
N LEU A 260 21.62 -8.35 -26.76
CA LEU A 260 22.04 -7.18 -25.98
C LEU A 260 23.48 -6.76 -26.31
N LYS A 261 24.41 -7.71 -26.45
CA LYS A 261 25.80 -7.44 -26.80
C LYS A 261 25.90 -6.75 -28.17
N ASP A 262 25.19 -7.26 -29.17
CA ASP A 262 25.17 -6.68 -30.53
C ASP A 262 24.53 -5.28 -30.56
N LEU A 263 23.62 -5.00 -29.62
CA LEU A 263 23.02 -3.69 -29.48
C LEU A 263 24.02 -2.64 -28.95
N ILE A 264 24.86 -3.02 -27.99
CA ILE A 264 25.77 -2.10 -27.29
C ILE A 264 27.20 -2.10 -27.86
N LYS A 265 27.58 -3.03 -28.75
CA LYS A 265 28.94 -3.12 -29.33
C LYS A 265 29.32 -1.95 -30.27
N VAL A 266 28.48 -0.93 -30.44
CA VAL A 266 28.69 0.20 -31.38
C VAL A 266 29.53 1.36 -30.82
N GLY A 267 30.00 1.26 -29.57
CA GLY A 267 30.79 2.31 -28.92
C GLY A 267 32.20 2.50 -29.45
N ALA A 268 32.79 3.67 -29.18
CA ALA A 268 34.19 3.95 -29.51
C ALA A 268 35.17 3.05 -28.74
N VAL A 269 36.36 2.85 -29.31
CA VAL A 269 37.45 2.08 -28.69
C VAL A 269 37.73 2.56 -27.26
N GLY A 270 37.83 1.62 -26.33
CA GLY A 270 38.02 1.89 -24.91
C GLY A 270 36.73 2.01 -24.10
N SER A 271 35.56 1.80 -24.71
CA SER A 271 34.30 1.64 -23.97
C SER A 271 34.33 0.36 -23.12
N LYS A 272 33.80 0.45 -21.90
CA LYS A 272 33.85 -0.60 -20.89
C LYS A 272 32.45 -0.95 -20.42
N ILE A 273 32.22 -2.22 -20.13
CA ILE A 273 30.97 -2.69 -19.53
C ILE A 273 31.33 -3.45 -18.26
N LEU A 274 30.81 -3.00 -17.12
CA LEU A 274 30.95 -3.65 -15.83
C LEU A 274 29.67 -4.45 -15.54
N VAL A 275 29.79 -5.73 -15.24
CA VAL A 275 28.64 -6.57 -14.87
C VAL A 275 28.83 -7.16 -13.49
N THR A 276 27.82 -7.03 -12.64
CA THR A 276 27.76 -7.73 -11.35
C THR A 276 26.74 -8.88 -11.46
N THR A 277 27.06 -10.02 -10.85
CA THR A 277 26.15 -11.17 -10.80
C THR A 277 26.52 -12.11 -9.66
N ARG A 278 25.52 -12.83 -9.14
CA ARG A 278 25.69 -13.94 -8.19
C ARG A 278 26.04 -15.25 -8.89
N SER A 279 25.84 -15.35 -10.20
CA SER A 279 26.00 -16.59 -10.96
C SER A 279 27.34 -16.66 -11.68
N LYS A 280 28.17 -17.65 -11.33
CA LYS A 280 29.40 -17.96 -12.06
C LYS A 280 29.15 -18.31 -13.53
N SER A 281 28.00 -18.91 -13.83
CA SER A 281 27.59 -19.27 -15.19
C SER A 281 27.28 -18.03 -16.04
N ILE A 282 26.56 -17.06 -15.48
CA ILE A 282 26.28 -15.78 -16.16
C ILE A 282 27.57 -14.99 -16.32
N ALA A 283 28.41 -14.95 -15.28
CA ALA A 283 29.72 -14.32 -15.36
C ALA A 283 30.57 -14.92 -16.48
N SER A 284 30.68 -16.25 -16.59
CA SER A 284 31.45 -16.90 -17.65
C SER A 284 30.88 -16.61 -19.04
N MET A 285 29.55 -16.60 -19.17
CA MET A 285 28.85 -16.35 -20.42
C MET A 285 29.00 -14.91 -20.93
N MET A 286 28.92 -13.91 -20.05
CA MET A 286 28.78 -12.52 -20.47
C MET A 286 30.09 -11.86 -20.88
N GLY A 287 31.19 -12.12 -20.18
CA GLY A 287 32.35 -11.23 -20.33
C GLY A 287 33.59 -11.83 -20.96
N THR A 288 34.41 -10.90 -21.40
CA THR A 288 35.55 -11.09 -22.28
C THR A 288 36.87 -11.20 -21.51
N VAL A 289 36.86 -10.91 -20.20
CA VAL A 289 38.01 -11.05 -19.29
C VAL A 289 37.68 -12.00 -18.13
N PRO A 290 38.70 -12.52 -17.42
CA PRO A 290 38.50 -13.30 -16.20
C PRO A 290 37.67 -12.52 -15.17
N SER A 291 36.78 -13.23 -14.48
CA SER A 291 35.92 -12.60 -13.47
C SER A 291 36.67 -12.30 -12.18
N TYR A 292 36.48 -11.08 -11.66
CA TYR A 292 36.90 -10.73 -10.30
C TYR A 292 35.90 -11.33 -9.32
N VAL A 293 36.34 -12.21 -8.43
CA VAL A 293 35.49 -12.78 -7.37
C VAL A 293 35.60 -11.91 -6.14
N LEU A 294 34.52 -11.25 -5.76
CA LEU A 294 34.48 -10.46 -4.54
C LEU A 294 34.35 -11.39 -3.35
N GLU A 295 35.41 -11.49 -2.54
CA GLU A 295 35.40 -12.32 -1.34
C GLU A 295 34.68 -11.63 -0.17
N GLY A 296 34.33 -12.42 0.85
CA GLY A 296 33.86 -11.88 2.13
C GLY A 296 34.91 -10.99 2.80
N LEU A 297 34.47 -10.07 3.65
CA LEU A 297 35.36 -9.23 4.44
C LEU A 297 36.22 -10.08 5.39
N SER A 298 37.44 -9.61 5.67
CA SER A 298 38.29 -10.18 6.70
C SER A 298 37.62 -10.10 8.07
N MET A 299 37.99 -11.00 8.99
CA MET A 299 37.41 -10.98 10.35
C MET A 299 37.68 -9.67 11.09
N GLU A 300 38.82 -9.03 10.84
CA GLU A 300 39.17 -7.72 11.39
C GLU A 300 38.23 -6.63 10.87
N ASN A 301 38.01 -6.58 9.54
CA ASN A 301 37.11 -5.63 8.92
C ASN A 301 35.64 -5.89 9.29
N CYS A 302 35.24 -7.15 9.41
CA CYS A 302 33.91 -7.51 9.92
C CYS A 302 33.72 -7.06 11.35
N TYR A 303 34.71 -7.24 12.22
CA TYR A 303 34.59 -6.81 13.62
C TYR A 303 34.58 -5.29 13.75
N ALA A 304 35.42 -4.58 12.99
CA ALA A 304 35.39 -3.12 12.90
C ALA A 304 34.02 -2.61 12.43
N LEU A 305 33.44 -3.27 11.40
CA LEU A 305 32.09 -2.99 10.93
C LEU A 305 31.06 -3.27 12.04
N PHE A 306 31.08 -4.44 12.67
CA PHE A 306 30.17 -4.80 13.75
C PHE A 306 30.18 -3.77 14.89
N ASN A 307 31.35 -3.40 15.38
CA ASN A 307 31.49 -2.43 16.47
C ASN A 307 30.90 -1.07 16.12
N LYS A 308 31.13 -0.60 14.89
CA LYS A 308 30.54 0.65 14.38
C LYS A 308 29.01 0.63 14.34
N TRP A 309 28.40 -0.56 14.30
CA TRP A 309 26.96 -0.75 14.26
C TRP A 309 26.34 -1.17 15.60
N ALA A 310 27.09 -1.79 16.51
CA ALA A 310 26.61 -2.23 17.83
C ALA A 310 26.84 -1.22 18.96
N PHE A 311 27.85 -0.35 18.88
CA PHE A 311 28.22 0.59 19.94
C PHE A 311 28.24 2.04 19.45
N LYS A 312 28.08 3.01 20.36
CA LYS A 312 28.56 4.37 20.09
C LYS A 312 30.08 4.40 20.10
N GLU A 313 30.66 5.36 19.40
CA GLU A 313 32.11 5.48 19.26
C GLU A 313 32.81 5.53 20.63
N GLY A 314 33.67 4.54 20.91
CA GLY A 314 34.46 4.42 22.14
C GLY A 314 33.74 3.78 23.32
N GLU A 315 32.43 3.49 23.20
CA GLU A 315 31.61 2.89 24.25
C GLU A 315 31.91 1.40 24.45
N GLU A 316 32.41 0.72 23.42
CA GLU A 316 32.78 -0.70 23.46
C GLU A 316 33.83 -1.03 24.53
N LYS A 317 34.67 -0.05 24.88
CA LYS A 317 35.72 -0.20 25.89
C LYS A 317 35.18 -0.45 27.30
N ASN A 318 33.93 -0.06 27.55
CA ASN A 318 33.28 -0.23 28.84
C ASN A 318 32.65 -1.63 29.01
N TYR A 319 32.56 -2.42 27.94
CA TYR A 319 31.80 -3.68 27.90
C TYR A 319 32.63 -4.83 27.30
N SER A 320 33.72 -5.21 27.99
CA SER A 320 34.66 -6.24 27.52
C SER A 320 34.01 -7.61 27.28
N ASN A 321 33.02 -7.98 28.07
CA ASN A 321 32.25 -9.21 27.89
C ASN A 321 31.41 -9.20 26.59
N LEU A 322 30.74 -8.08 26.28
CA LEU A 322 29.96 -7.94 25.03
C LEU A 322 30.88 -7.90 23.81
N VAL A 323 32.07 -7.32 23.95
CA VAL A 323 33.11 -7.32 22.91
C VAL A 323 33.51 -8.74 22.51
N GLU A 324 33.74 -9.63 23.48
CA GLU A 324 34.09 -11.02 23.18
C GLU A 324 32.94 -11.79 22.53
N ILE A 325 31.71 -11.61 23.02
CA ILE A 325 30.52 -12.21 22.39
C ILE A 325 30.32 -11.68 20.96
N GLY A 326 30.54 -10.38 20.74
CA GLY A 326 30.47 -9.75 19.41
C GLY A 326 31.45 -10.38 18.41
N LYS A 327 32.68 -10.69 18.83
CA LYS A 327 33.65 -11.42 18.00
C LYS A 327 33.15 -12.82 17.63
N GLU A 328 32.50 -13.52 18.56
CA GLU A 328 31.91 -14.83 18.30
C GLU A 328 30.73 -14.76 17.31
N ILE A 329 29.86 -13.75 17.44
CA ILE A 329 28.78 -13.49 16.49
C ILE A 329 29.34 -13.19 15.09
N VAL A 330 30.36 -12.33 15.00
CA VAL A 330 31.01 -11.98 13.72
C VAL A 330 31.61 -13.21 13.03
N LYS A 331 32.23 -14.13 13.79
CA LYS A 331 32.73 -15.39 13.23
C LYS A 331 31.62 -16.20 12.55
N LYS A 332 30.41 -16.21 13.13
CA LYS A 332 29.24 -16.88 12.55
C LYS A 332 28.71 -16.22 11.27
N CYS A 333 29.01 -14.93 11.05
CA CYS A 333 28.62 -14.19 9.84
C CYS A 333 29.50 -14.47 8.61
N ARG A 334 30.61 -15.20 8.77
CA ARG A 334 31.47 -15.71 7.67
C ARG A 334 31.89 -14.67 6.63
N GLY A 335 32.18 -13.45 7.07
CA GLY A 335 32.67 -12.39 6.18
C GLY A 335 31.58 -11.62 5.42
N VAL A 336 30.29 -11.91 5.63
CA VAL A 336 29.22 -11.26 4.86
C VAL A 336 28.86 -9.89 5.47
N PRO A 337 29.12 -8.77 4.78
CA PRO A 337 28.97 -7.42 5.36
C PRO A 337 27.55 -7.11 5.83
N LEU A 338 26.54 -7.51 5.05
CA LEU A 338 25.13 -7.27 5.39
C LEU A 338 24.74 -8.00 6.67
N ALA A 339 25.11 -9.28 6.83
CA ALA A 339 24.84 -10.06 8.04
C ALA A 339 25.47 -9.41 9.28
N VAL A 340 26.72 -8.98 9.16
CA VAL A 340 27.47 -8.28 10.22
C VAL A 340 26.78 -6.96 10.58
N ARG A 341 26.44 -6.14 9.59
CA ARG A 341 25.78 -4.85 9.76
C ARG A 341 24.42 -5.03 10.44
N THR A 342 23.61 -5.96 9.94
CA THR A 342 22.27 -6.25 10.47
C THR A 342 22.31 -6.72 11.93
N LEU A 343 23.19 -7.65 12.30
CA LEU A 343 23.30 -8.11 13.69
C LEU A 343 23.89 -7.02 14.60
N GLY A 344 24.88 -6.27 14.13
CA GLY A 344 25.42 -5.13 14.86
C GLY A 344 24.34 -4.10 15.15
N SER A 345 23.59 -3.68 14.12
CA SER A 345 22.45 -2.76 14.26
C SER A 345 21.37 -3.28 15.21
N SER A 346 21.05 -4.57 15.15
CA SER A 346 20.03 -5.17 16.02
C SER A 346 20.40 -5.14 17.50
N LEU A 347 21.70 -5.15 17.80
CA LEU A 347 22.27 -5.11 19.15
C LEU A 347 22.68 -3.69 19.58
N PHE A 348 22.42 -2.69 18.75
CA PHE A 348 22.81 -1.31 19.02
C PHE A 348 22.26 -0.81 20.36
N LEU A 349 23.15 -0.27 21.21
CA LEU A 349 22.86 0.27 22.55
C LEU A 349 22.21 -0.72 23.55
N ASN A 350 22.16 -1.99 23.20
CA ASN A 350 21.59 -3.02 24.03
C ASN A 350 22.69 -3.67 24.88
N PHE A 351 22.84 -3.24 26.12
CA PHE A 351 23.88 -3.76 27.03
C PHE A 351 23.43 -4.97 27.87
N ASN A 352 22.30 -5.59 27.53
CA ASN A 352 21.83 -6.79 28.23
C ASN A 352 22.60 -8.03 27.73
N LEU A 353 23.37 -8.64 28.62
CA LEU A 353 24.17 -9.83 28.35
C LEU A 353 23.35 -10.99 27.78
N GLU A 354 22.20 -11.30 28.36
CA GLU A 354 21.35 -12.43 27.97
C GLU A 354 20.90 -12.31 26.51
N ARG A 355 20.68 -11.08 26.01
CA ARG A 355 20.28 -10.84 24.63
C ARG A 355 21.41 -11.10 23.63
N TRP A 356 22.64 -10.80 24.01
CA TRP A 356 23.81 -11.09 23.19
C TRP A 356 24.10 -12.59 23.15
N GLU A 357 23.99 -13.24 24.31
CA GLU A 357 24.11 -14.70 24.43
C GLU A 357 23.02 -15.41 23.63
N PHE A 358 21.77 -14.94 23.67
CA PHE A 358 20.68 -15.45 22.84
C PHE A 358 21.04 -15.43 21.35
N VAL A 359 21.52 -14.29 20.83
CA VAL A 359 21.92 -14.19 19.40
C VAL A 359 23.08 -15.12 19.09
N ARG A 360 24.08 -15.22 19.98
CA ARG A 360 25.22 -16.11 19.80
C ARG A 360 24.79 -17.57 19.80
N ASP A 361 23.99 -18.00 20.75
CA ASP A 361 23.73 -19.42 21.05
C ASP A 361 22.47 -19.96 20.36
N HIS A 362 21.77 -19.14 19.59
CA HIS A 362 20.53 -19.52 18.94
C HIS A 362 20.68 -20.76 18.04
N GLY A 363 19.69 -21.66 18.11
CA GLY A 363 19.70 -22.93 17.37
C GLY A 363 19.70 -22.78 15.84
N ILE A 364 19.30 -21.63 15.30
CA ILE A 364 19.29 -21.35 13.85
C ILE A 364 20.69 -21.45 13.21
N TRP A 365 21.75 -21.24 14.01
CA TRP A 365 23.13 -21.38 13.55
C TRP A 365 23.51 -22.83 13.21
N ASN A 366 22.75 -23.81 13.72
CA ASN A 366 23.03 -25.23 13.52
C ASN A 366 22.38 -25.82 12.26
N LEU A 367 21.59 -25.02 11.53
CA LEU A 367 21.02 -25.44 10.24
C LEU A 367 22.14 -25.60 9.19
N LYS A 368 21.96 -26.52 8.24
CA LYS A 368 22.91 -26.67 7.12
C LYS A 368 22.95 -25.38 6.30
N GLN A 369 24.06 -24.67 6.39
CA GLN A 369 24.29 -23.40 5.70
C GLN A 369 25.29 -23.57 4.58
N GLU A 370 25.00 -23.00 3.41
CA GLU A 370 26.00 -22.85 2.35
C GLU A 370 27.08 -21.81 2.74
N LYS A 371 28.17 -21.76 1.97
CA LYS A 371 29.21 -20.74 2.17
C LYS A 371 28.59 -19.37 1.85
N TYR A 372 28.56 -18.47 2.83
CA TYR A 372 27.96 -17.12 2.76
C TYR A 372 26.42 -17.04 2.89
N ASP A 373 25.75 -18.07 3.41
CA ASP A 373 24.33 -17.97 3.78
C ASP A 373 24.12 -16.94 4.91
N ILE A 374 23.20 -15.99 4.71
CA ILE A 374 22.90 -14.91 5.65
C ILE A 374 21.52 -14.99 6.27
N LEU A 375 20.65 -15.88 5.79
CA LEU A 375 19.28 -15.98 6.29
C LEU A 375 19.22 -16.16 7.82
N PRO A 376 20.12 -16.94 8.46
CA PRO A 376 20.16 -17.05 9.92
C PRO A 376 20.40 -15.71 10.64
N ALA A 377 21.33 -14.89 10.12
CA ALA A 377 21.65 -13.58 10.70
C ALA A 377 20.49 -12.59 10.53
N LEU A 378 19.88 -12.56 9.33
CA LEU A 378 18.71 -11.72 9.09
C LEU A 378 17.52 -12.15 9.96
N LYS A 379 17.27 -13.45 10.10
CA LYS A 379 16.19 -13.99 10.93
C LYS A 379 16.38 -13.65 12.41
N LEU A 380 17.61 -13.67 12.91
CA LEU A 380 17.90 -13.25 14.29
C LEU A 380 17.62 -11.77 14.52
N SER A 381 18.00 -10.90 13.60
CA SER A 381 17.63 -9.49 13.69
C SER A 381 16.12 -9.29 13.63
N TYR A 382 15.43 -10.08 12.81
CA TYR A 382 13.97 -10.08 12.74
C TYR A 382 13.32 -10.56 14.05
N ASP A 383 13.85 -11.61 14.68
CA ASP A 383 13.31 -12.17 15.95
C ASP A 383 13.45 -11.21 17.13
N GLN A 384 14.43 -10.32 17.06
CA GLN A 384 14.60 -9.24 18.03
C GLN A 384 13.66 -8.06 17.81
N MET A 385 12.91 -7.99 16.70
CA MET A 385 11.92 -6.95 16.50
C MET A 385 10.69 -7.18 17.41
N PRO A 386 10.05 -6.10 17.88
CA PRO A 386 8.75 -6.22 18.51
C PRO A 386 7.75 -6.93 17.59
N SER A 387 6.84 -7.70 18.20
CA SER A 387 5.76 -8.42 17.53
C SER A 387 5.06 -7.60 16.44
N TYR A 388 4.60 -6.38 16.76
CA TYR A 388 3.88 -5.53 15.81
C TYR A 388 4.69 -5.18 14.54
N LEU A 389 6.00 -5.02 14.67
CA LEU A 389 6.87 -4.67 13.56
C LEU A 389 7.15 -5.91 12.70
N ARG A 390 7.28 -7.08 13.32
CA ARG A 390 7.35 -8.37 12.61
C ARG A 390 6.11 -8.61 11.76
N HIS A 391 4.92 -8.33 12.30
CA HIS A 391 3.67 -8.45 11.56
C HIS A 391 3.62 -7.48 10.37
N CYS A 392 4.04 -6.22 10.54
CA CYS A 392 4.12 -5.24 9.45
C CYS A 392 5.14 -5.65 8.36
N PHE A 393 6.30 -6.18 8.78
CA PHE A 393 7.39 -6.60 7.90
C PHE A 393 6.96 -7.70 6.92
N ALA A 394 6.17 -8.67 7.36
CA ALA A 394 5.70 -9.75 6.49
C ALA A 394 4.95 -9.24 5.24
N PHE A 395 4.32 -8.06 5.30
CA PHE A 395 3.59 -7.49 4.17
C PHE A 395 4.48 -6.98 3.02
N PHE A 396 5.79 -6.81 3.22
CA PHE A 396 6.71 -6.56 2.10
C PHE A 396 6.76 -7.74 1.12
N SER A 397 6.44 -8.95 1.57
CA SER A 397 6.35 -10.14 0.71
C SER A 397 5.24 -10.06 -0.34
N LEU A 398 4.27 -9.14 -0.21
CA LEU A 398 3.23 -8.92 -1.23
C LEU A 398 3.77 -8.26 -2.50
N TYR A 399 4.97 -7.67 -2.47
CA TYR A 399 5.53 -6.95 -3.59
C TYR A 399 6.63 -7.78 -4.24
N PRO A 400 6.94 -7.59 -5.54
CA PRO A 400 8.08 -8.23 -6.16
C PRO A 400 9.40 -7.71 -5.58
N LYS A 401 10.48 -8.43 -5.88
CA LYS A 401 11.85 -7.97 -5.59
C LYS A 401 12.16 -6.68 -6.34
N ASP A 402 13.11 -5.91 -5.82
CA ASP A 402 13.51 -4.59 -6.33
C ASP A 402 12.39 -3.52 -6.38
N TYR A 403 11.22 -3.79 -5.80
CA TYR A 403 10.11 -2.83 -5.78
C TYR A 403 10.48 -1.57 -4.98
N GLY A 404 10.34 -0.42 -5.63
CA GLY A 404 10.54 0.89 -5.01
C GLY A 404 9.28 1.34 -4.28
N PHE A 405 9.37 1.44 -2.96
CA PHE A 405 8.28 1.89 -2.11
C PHE A 405 8.31 3.40 -1.93
N THR A 406 7.11 4.01 -1.97
CA THR A 406 6.92 5.31 -1.33
C THR A 406 6.50 5.12 0.12
N GLY A 407 6.91 6.02 1.01
CA GLY A 407 6.49 6.02 2.41
C GLY A 407 4.97 6.00 2.55
N ALA A 408 4.26 6.85 1.81
CA ALA A 408 2.80 6.91 1.84
C ALA A 408 2.14 5.57 1.46
N GLU A 409 2.71 4.87 0.48
CA GLU A 409 2.17 3.60 0.01
C GLU A 409 2.13 2.53 1.12
N ILE A 410 3.28 2.26 1.76
CA ILE A 410 3.36 1.22 2.79
C ILE A 410 2.58 1.62 4.05
N VAL A 411 2.58 2.92 4.39
CA VAL A 411 1.80 3.46 5.52
C VAL A 411 0.31 3.24 5.29
N ASN A 412 -0.18 3.51 4.08
CA ASN A 412 -1.57 3.27 3.70
C ASN A 412 -1.94 1.78 3.74
N LEU A 413 -1.03 0.88 3.36
CA LEU A 413 -1.22 -0.57 3.49
C LEU A 413 -1.43 -0.96 4.96
N TRP A 414 -0.51 -0.56 5.84
CA TRP A 414 -0.57 -0.89 7.26
C TRP A 414 -1.78 -0.24 7.97
N LEU A 415 -2.12 0.99 7.62
CA LEU A 415 -3.32 1.68 8.10
C LEU A 415 -4.59 0.94 7.73
N SER A 416 -4.75 0.62 6.44
CA SER A 416 -5.95 -0.03 5.92
C SER A 416 -6.14 -1.43 6.50
N LEU A 417 -5.04 -2.12 6.80
CA LEU A 417 -5.07 -3.41 7.48
C LEU A 417 -5.24 -3.30 9.00
N GLY A 418 -5.05 -2.12 9.59
CA GLY A 418 -5.16 -1.89 11.03
C GLY A 418 -3.97 -2.43 11.83
N LEU A 419 -2.76 -2.39 11.25
CA LEU A 419 -1.52 -2.91 11.84
C LEU A 419 -0.80 -1.89 12.74
N LEU A 420 -1.11 -0.60 12.61
CA LEU A 420 -0.46 0.45 13.39
C LEU A 420 -1.11 0.61 14.78
N ARG A 421 -0.27 0.71 15.82
CA ARG A 421 -0.72 0.99 17.19
C ARG A 421 -0.84 2.51 17.40
N SER A 422 -1.95 2.98 17.96
CA SER A 422 -2.06 4.38 18.42
C SER A 422 -3.05 4.56 19.56
N GLU A 423 -2.65 5.39 20.52
CA GLU A 423 -3.53 6.04 21.50
C GLU A 423 -4.03 7.37 20.92
N VAL A 424 -5.19 7.31 20.26
CA VAL A 424 -6.08 8.44 19.88
C VAL A 424 -5.48 9.48 18.91
N GLY A 425 -5.88 9.41 17.63
CA GLY A 425 -5.78 10.47 16.61
C GLY A 425 -5.05 10.08 15.31
N SER A 426 -5.45 10.63 14.15
CA SER A 426 -4.87 10.33 12.81
C SER A 426 -3.42 10.80 12.64
N GLN A 427 -3.09 12.01 13.11
CA GLN A 427 -1.73 12.58 13.05
C GLN A 427 -0.69 11.72 13.81
N LYS A 428 -1.12 10.94 14.80
CA LYS A 428 -0.23 10.05 15.56
C LYS A 428 0.06 8.74 14.83
N LEU A 429 -0.79 8.31 13.90
CA LEU A 429 -0.63 7.06 13.17
C LEU A 429 0.46 7.16 12.10
N GLU A 430 0.51 8.26 11.35
CA GLU A 430 1.60 8.51 10.39
C GLU A 430 2.96 8.58 11.09
N ASN A 431 3.01 9.22 12.26
CA ASN A 431 4.21 9.25 13.09
C ASN A 431 4.61 7.85 13.58
N ALA A 432 3.65 7.02 14.01
CA ALA A 432 3.92 5.64 14.41
C ALA A 432 4.44 4.81 13.22
N ALA A 433 3.84 4.97 12.04
CA ALA A 433 4.28 4.27 10.84
C ALA A 433 5.69 4.70 10.42
N ARG A 434 6.00 5.99 10.53
CA ARG A 434 7.35 6.51 10.28
C ARG A 434 8.36 5.93 11.27
N GLN A 435 8.00 5.78 12.55
CA GLN A 435 8.86 5.12 13.54
C GLN A 435 9.16 3.67 13.16
N TYR A 436 8.18 2.95 12.62
CA TYR A 436 8.37 1.55 12.20
C TYR A 436 9.35 1.46 11.02
N ILE A 437 9.24 2.39 10.07
CA ILE A 437 10.13 2.44 8.91
C ILE A 437 11.54 2.87 9.30
N ASP A 438 11.67 3.88 10.16
CA ASP A 438 12.97 4.30 10.70
C ASP A 438 13.68 3.12 11.40
N GLU A 439 12.94 2.25 12.09
CA GLU A 439 13.51 1.07 12.75
C GLU A 439 13.94 -0.01 11.76
N LEU A 440 13.16 -0.26 10.71
CA LEU A 440 13.56 -1.19 9.64
C LEU A 440 14.81 -0.67 8.92
N HIS A 441 14.88 0.64 8.69
CA HIS A 441 16.05 1.29 8.12
C HIS A 441 17.28 1.16 9.05
N SER A 442 17.11 1.38 10.36
CA SER A 442 18.19 1.26 11.35
C SER A 442 18.82 -0.15 11.37
N ARG A 443 17.99 -1.18 11.18
CA ARG A 443 18.37 -2.60 11.06
C ARG A 443 19.00 -2.98 9.72
N SER A 444 19.16 -2.01 8.82
CA SER A 444 19.68 -2.20 7.46
C SER A 444 18.82 -3.14 6.62
N PHE A 445 17.51 -3.19 6.88
CA PHE A 445 16.56 -3.96 6.07
C PHE A 445 16.13 -3.21 4.81
N LEU A 446 16.23 -1.88 4.84
CA LEU A 446 15.89 -1.00 3.72
C LEU A 446 17.16 -0.47 3.03
N GLU A 447 17.10 -0.29 1.73
CA GLU A 447 18.15 0.29 0.87
C GLU A 447 17.58 1.39 -0.04
N ASP A 448 18.45 2.11 -0.75
CA ASP A 448 18.08 3.26 -1.59
C ASP A 448 17.15 4.26 -0.88
N PHE A 449 17.38 4.47 0.43
CA PHE A 449 16.50 5.26 1.27
C PHE A 449 16.73 6.75 1.05
N GLU A 450 15.81 7.42 0.38
CA GLU A 450 15.79 8.86 0.13
C GLU A 450 14.71 9.54 0.97
N ASP A 451 15.08 10.57 1.73
CA ASP A 451 14.18 11.27 2.63
C ASP A 451 14.04 12.75 2.25
N PHE A 452 12.84 13.13 1.81
CA PHE A 452 12.45 14.50 1.49
C PHE A 452 11.52 15.09 2.58
N GLY A 453 11.54 14.53 3.79
CA GLY A 453 10.72 14.95 4.93
C GLY A 453 9.36 14.26 4.93
N HIS A 454 8.38 14.86 4.24
CA HIS A 454 7.01 14.29 4.17
C HIS A 454 6.88 13.14 3.16
N LEU A 455 7.82 13.03 2.23
CA LEU A 455 7.91 12.00 1.21
C LEU A 455 9.27 11.34 1.31
N TYR A 456 9.28 10.01 1.27
CA TYR A 456 10.52 9.25 1.27
C TYR A 456 10.34 7.99 0.42
N PHE A 457 11.43 7.56 -0.18
CA PHE A 457 11.49 6.42 -1.10
C PHE A 457 12.52 5.43 -0.58
N PHE A 458 12.27 4.14 -0.74
CA PHE A 458 13.20 3.10 -0.36
C PHE A 458 12.88 1.79 -1.06
N LYS A 459 13.83 0.86 -1.03
CA LYS A 459 13.62 -0.54 -1.42
C LYS A 459 13.85 -1.44 -0.23
N VAL A 460 13.26 -2.63 -0.27
CA VAL A 460 13.62 -3.71 0.66
C VAL A 460 14.72 -4.51 0.02
N HIS A 461 15.82 -4.68 0.75
CA HIS A 461 16.95 -5.44 0.26
C HIS A 461 16.54 -6.86 -0.15
N ASP A 462 17.03 -7.34 -1.29
CA ASP A 462 16.68 -8.63 -1.91
C ASP A 462 16.64 -9.85 -0.97
N LEU A 463 17.69 -10.02 -0.16
CA LEU A 463 17.80 -11.11 0.83
C LEU A 463 16.90 -10.91 2.05
N VAL A 464 16.50 -9.67 2.33
CA VAL A 464 15.54 -9.31 3.38
C VAL A 464 14.12 -9.54 2.86
N HIS A 465 13.88 -9.32 1.57
CA HIS A 465 12.65 -9.74 0.91
C HIS A 465 12.49 -11.27 0.93
N ASP A 466 13.56 -12.03 0.68
CA ASP A 466 13.56 -13.50 0.86
C ASP A 466 13.22 -13.90 2.31
N LEU A 467 13.70 -13.15 3.30
CA LEU A 467 13.29 -13.33 4.69
C LEU A 467 11.80 -13.01 4.87
N ALA A 468 11.28 -11.93 4.28
CA ALA A 468 9.85 -11.58 4.33
C ALA A 468 8.99 -12.71 3.76
N LEU A 469 9.39 -13.31 2.63
CA LEU A 469 8.75 -14.50 2.06
C LEU A 469 8.85 -15.72 2.99
N TYR A 470 9.99 -15.91 3.65
CA TYR A 470 10.22 -17.04 4.57
C TYR A 470 9.37 -16.96 5.85
N VAL A 471 9.14 -15.76 6.37
CA VAL A 471 8.33 -15.51 7.58
C VAL A 471 6.87 -15.25 7.27
N ALA A 472 6.53 -14.89 6.03
CA ALA A 472 5.16 -14.76 5.56
C ALA A 472 4.39 -16.03 5.92
N ASN A 473 3.23 -15.82 6.54
CA ASN A 473 2.39 -16.90 6.97
C ASN A 473 1.54 -17.43 5.80
N GLU A 474 0.81 -18.51 6.02
CA GLU A 474 -0.06 -19.13 5.00
C GLU A 474 -1.20 -18.21 4.49
N GLU A 475 -1.31 -16.99 5.03
CA GLU A 475 -2.34 -16.02 4.69
C GLU A 475 -1.92 -15.03 3.60
N ILE A 476 -0.62 -14.91 3.31
CA ILE A 476 -0.08 -14.05 2.25
C ILE A 476 0.33 -14.92 1.07
N LEU A 477 -0.18 -14.60 -0.13
CA LEU A 477 0.17 -15.31 -1.36
C LEU A 477 0.45 -14.33 -2.50
N VAL A 478 1.63 -14.47 -3.09
CA VAL A 478 1.97 -13.88 -4.39
C VAL A 478 1.59 -14.88 -5.49
N VAL A 479 0.81 -14.40 -6.45
CA VAL A 479 0.23 -15.18 -7.54
C VAL A 479 1.01 -14.88 -8.82
N ASN A 480 1.57 -15.92 -9.42
CA ASN A 480 2.32 -15.90 -10.68
C ASN A 480 1.89 -17.06 -11.58
N SER A 481 2.47 -17.16 -12.78
CA SER A 481 2.21 -18.23 -13.77
C SER A 481 2.36 -19.67 -13.25
N GLY A 482 3.10 -19.90 -12.16
CA GLY A 482 3.25 -21.20 -11.51
C GLY A 482 2.10 -21.57 -10.55
N THR A 483 1.26 -20.61 -10.16
CA THR A 483 0.22 -20.80 -9.14
C THR A 483 -0.99 -21.53 -9.73
N ARG A 484 -1.27 -22.75 -9.26
CA ARG A 484 -2.38 -23.58 -9.76
C ARG A 484 -3.68 -23.47 -8.97
N ASN A 485 -3.59 -23.24 -7.67
CA ASN A 485 -4.75 -23.15 -6.77
C ASN A 485 -4.41 -22.19 -5.62
N ILE A 486 -5.41 -21.42 -5.18
CA ILE A 486 -5.28 -20.53 -4.02
C ILE A 486 -5.89 -21.22 -2.79
N PRO A 487 -5.10 -21.47 -1.72
CA PRO A 487 -5.60 -22.07 -0.49
C PRO A 487 -6.70 -21.22 0.16
N GLU A 488 -7.61 -21.86 0.89
CA GLU A 488 -8.75 -21.16 1.53
C GLU A 488 -8.32 -20.26 2.71
N GLN A 489 -7.13 -20.49 3.26
CA GLN A 489 -6.55 -19.72 4.36
C GLN A 489 -5.99 -18.37 3.91
N VAL A 490 -5.78 -18.17 2.60
CA VAL A 490 -5.20 -16.94 2.07
C VAL A 490 -6.15 -15.76 2.29
N ARG A 491 -5.60 -14.68 2.85
CA ARG A 491 -6.31 -13.40 3.09
C ARG A 491 -5.73 -12.25 2.29
N HIS A 492 -4.46 -12.33 1.92
CA HIS A 492 -3.76 -11.25 1.22
C HIS A 492 -3.17 -11.79 -0.07
N LEU A 493 -3.65 -11.25 -1.19
CA LEU A 493 -3.27 -11.65 -2.54
C LEU A 493 -2.52 -10.53 -3.22
N SER A 494 -1.50 -10.90 -3.98
CA SER A 494 -0.80 -10.01 -4.89
C SER A 494 -0.58 -10.70 -6.23
N PHE A 495 -0.98 -10.07 -7.32
CA PHE A 495 -0.82 -10.58 -8.67
C PHE A 495 0.32 -9.83 -9.35
N VAL A 496 1.40 -10.54 -9.69
CA VAL A 496 2.63 -9.94 -10.26
C VAL A 496 2.82 -10.25 -11.75
N GLU A 497 1.95 -11.06 -12.34
CA GLU A 497 1.99 -11.43 -13.76
C GLU A 497 0.57 -11.47 -14.33
N ASN A 498 0.39 -10.97 -15.57
CA ASN A 498 -0.85 -11.13 -16.33
C ASN A 498 -0.88 -12.51 -17.00
N ASP A 499 -1.80 -13.36 -16.57
CA ASP A 499 -2.21 -14.53 -17.34
C ASP A 499 -3.74 -14.62 -17.33
N SER A 500 -4.32 -14.86 -18.50
CA SER A 500 -5.73 -15.09 -18.76
C SER A 500 -6.43 -16.04 -17.77
N LEU A 501 -5.69 -16.98 -17.16
CA LEU A 501 -6.21 -17.93 -16.17
C LEU A 501 -6.15 -17.42 -14.72
N MET A 502 -5.38 -16.37 -14.43
CA MET A 502 -5.14 -15.87 -13.06
C MET A 502 -6.39 -15.28 -12.42
N HIS A 503 -7.26 -14.63 -13.21
CA HIS A 503 -8.54 -14.12 -12.71
C HIS A 503 -9.55 -15.24 -12.36
N ALA A 504 -9.36 -16.46 -12.90
CA ALA A 504 -10.15 -17.63 -12.53
C ALA A 504 -9.71 -18.28 -11.21
N LEU A 505 -8.49 -17.97 -10.73
CA LEU A 505 -7.90 -18.52 -9.50
C LEU A 505 -8.36 -17.82 -8.23
N LEU A 506 -9.05 -16.68 -8.35
CA LEU A 506 -9.61 -15.94 -7.23
C LEU A 506 -10.28 -16.89 -6.22
N PRO A 507 -9.84 -16.88 -4.94
CA PRO A 507 -10.19 -17.95 -4.00
C PRO A 507 -11.70 -18.00 -3.76
N LYS A 508 -12.19 -19.21 -3.48
CA LYS A 508 -13.60 -19.41 -3.09
C LYS A 508 -13.91 -18.84 -1.71
N SER A 509 -12.89 -18.73 -0.85
CA SER A 509 -13.04 -18.23 0.50
C SER A 509 -13.43 -16.75 0.53
N CYS A 510 -14.41 -16.40 1.39
CA CYS A 510 -14.84 -15.02 1.57
C CYS A 510 -13.91 -14.20 2.49
N SER A 511 -12.84 -14.79 3.02
CA SER A 511 -11.93 -14.20 4.03
C SER A 511 -10.87 -13.26 3.45
N VAL A 512 -10.85 -13.04 2.14
CA VAL A 512 -9.87 -12.17 1.48
C VAL A 512 -10.02 -10.73 1.96
N ARG A 513 -8.89 -10.12 2.34
CA ARG A 513 -8.74 -8.76 2.87
C ARG A 513 -7.96 -7.85 1.94
N THR A 514 -7.05 -8.39 1.13
CA THR A 514 -6.23 -7.59 0.20
C THR A 514 -6.14 -8.30 -1.15
N ILE A 515 -6.31 -7.54 -2.23
CA ILE A 515 -5.94 -7.93 -3.59
C ILE A 515 -5.07 -6.79 -4.15
N LEU A 516 -3.82 -7.08 -4.52
CA LEU A 516 -2.86 -6.13 -5.09
C LEU A 516 -2.45 -6.49 -6.51
N PHE A 517 -2.09 -5.48 -7.30
CA PHE A 517 -1.47 -5.60 -8.62
C PHE A 517 -0.25 -4.66 -8.67
N PRO A 518 0.85 -4.99 -7.96
CA PRO A 518 1.94 -4.05 -7.75
C PRO A 518 2.92 -3.92 -8.94
N THR A 519 2.68 -4.60 -10.06
CA THR A 519 3.63 -4.60 -11.19
C THR A 519 3.04 -3.83 -12.36
N ASP A 520 3.82 -2.89 -12.90
CA ASP A 520 3.39 -2.08 -14.04
C ASP A 520 2.91 -2.94 -15.21
N GLY A 521 1.73 -2.60 -15.73
CA GLY A 521 1.08 -3.30 -16.82
C GLY A 521 0.39 -4.60 -16.41
N VAL A 522 0.39 -4.96 -15.12
CA VAL A 522 -0.36 -6.10 -14.57
C VAL A 522 -1.66 -5.59 -13.96
N GLY A 523 -2.80 -6.05 -14.46
CA GLY A 523 -4.10 -5.50 -14.10
C GLY A 523 -5.25 -6.40 -14.53
N VAL A 524 -6.49 -5.99 -14.25
CA VAL A 524 -7.67 -6.77 -14.61
C VAL A 524 -8.25 -6.31 -15.94
N ASP A 525 -8.36 -7.25 -16.88
CA ASP A 525 -8.85 -6.96 -18.23
C ASP A 525 -10.38 -7.09 -18.40
N SER A 526 -11.06 -7.71 -17.44
CA SER A 526 -12.50 -7.98 -17.54
C SER A 526 -13.27 -7.54 -16.30
N VAL A 527 -14.08 -6.49 -16.45
CA VAL A 527 -15.03 -6.02 -15.43
C VAL A 527 -15.96 -7.14 -15.00
N ALA A 528 -16.50 -7.94 -15.94
CA ALA A 528 -17.51 -8.95 -15.65
C ALA A 528 -16.98 -10.08 -14.74
N LEU A 529 -15.75 -10.52 -14.97
CA LEU A 529 -15.10 -11.54 -14.13
C LEU A 529 -14.80 -10.98 -12.73
N LEU A 530 -14.32 -9.75 -12.67
CA LEU A 530 -14.06 -9.06 -11.42
C LEU A 530 -15.35 -8.85 -10.61
N ASP A 531 -16.42 -8.39 -11.27
CA ASP A 531 -17.71 -8.08 -10.65
C ASP A 531 -18.40 -9.30 -10.04
N ALA A 532 -18.34 -10.44 -10.75
CA ALA A 532 -18.90 -11.71 -10.29
C ALA A 532 -18.17 -12.29 -9.08
N ARG A 533 -16.88 -11.98 -8.91
CA ARG A 533 -16.02 -12.58 -7.87
C ARG A 533 -15.84 -11.67 -6.65
N ILE A 534 -15.59 -10.37 -6.86
CA ILE A 534 -15.39 -9.40 -5.77
C ILE A 534 -16.61 -9.32 -4.85
N ALA A 535 -17.83 -9.44 -5.38
CA ALA A 535 -19.05 -9.45 -4.57
C ALA A 535 -19.07 -10.49 -3.43
N ARG A 536 -18.19 -11.50 -3.47
CA ARG A 536 -18.05 -12.54 -2.44
C ARG A 536 -17.14 -12.12 -1.28
N TYR A 537 -16.18 -11.23 -1.51
CA TYR A 537 -15.16 -10.85 -0.54
C TYR A 537 -15.64 -9.73 0.38
N LYS A 538 -16.62 -10.06 1.22
CA LYS A 538 -17.25 -9.08 2.12
C LYS A 538 -16.25 -8.36 3.02
N PHE A 539 -15.15 -9.03 3.39
CA PHE A 539 -14.08 -8.54 4.26
C PHE A 539 -12.91 -7.87 3.54
N LEU A 540 -13.04 -7.64 2.23
CA LEU A 540 -11.98 -6.97 1.45
C LEU A 540 -11.78 -5.55 1.98
N ARG A 541 -10.55 -5.25 2.43
CA ARG A 541 -10.14 -3.93 2.94
C ARG A 541 -9.35 -3.14 1.91
N ILE A 542 -8.59 -3.82 1.07
CA ILE A 542 -7.76 -3.19 0.05
C ILE A 542 -8.00 -3.89 -1.28
N LEU A 543 -8.32 -3.09 -2.29
CA LEU A 543 -8.41 -3.53 -3.67
C LEU A 543 -7.51 -2.63 -4.50
N ASP A 544 -6.55 -3.22 -5.19
CA ASP A 544 -5.77 -2.54 -6.20
C ASP A 544 -6.43 -2.77 -7.55
N LEU A 545 -6.54 -1.71 -8.33
CA LEU A 545 -7.03 -1.73 -9.71
C LEU A 545 -6.06 -0.99 -10.63
N SER A 546 -4.82 -0.74 -10.17
CA SER A 546 -3.75 -0.16 -10.97
C SER A 546 -3.58 -0.97 -12.26
N ASP A 547 -3.28 -0.28 -13.36
CA ASP A 547 -3.10 -0.83 -14.70
C ASP A 547 -4.21 -1.74 -15.26
N SER A 548 -5.41 -1.69 -14.66
CA SER A 548 -6.58 -2.41 -15.18
C SER A 548 -7.18 -1.69 -16.38
N SER A 549 -7.61 -2.44 -17.40
CA SER A 549 -7.95 -1.90 -18.73
C SER A 549 -9.45 -1.60 -18.94
N PHE A 550 -10.26 -1.58 -17.87
CA PHE A 550 -11.71 -1.43 -18.00
C PHE A 550 -12.23 0.01 -18.13
N GLU A 551 -13.28 0.18 -18.94
CA GLU A 551 -13.95 1.47 -19.20
C GLU A 551 -14.93 1.89 -18.08
N THR A 552 -15.40 0.93 -17.27
CA THR A 552 -16.33 1.15 -16.16
C THR A 552 -15.93 0.35 -14.93
N LEU A 553 -16.00 0.96 -13.75
CA LEU A 553 -15.72 0.30 -12.48
C LEU A 553 -16.79 -0.80 -12.15
N PRO A 554 -16.42 -1.96 -11.58
CA PRO A 554 -17.38 -3.00 -11.21
C PRO A 554 -18.41 -2.53 -10.17
N SER A 555 -19.69 -2.78 -10.45
CA SER A 555 -20.82 -2.39 -9.56
C SER A 555 -20.78 -3.06 -8.18
N SER A 556 -20.14 -4.23 -8.08
CA SER A 556 -19.95 -5.01 -6.86
C SER A 556 -19.03 -4.35 -5.84
N ILE A 557 -18.19 -3.38 -6.23
CA ILE A 557 -17.38 -2.62 -5.29
C ILE A 557 -18.27 -1.90 -4.27
N ALA A 558 -19.45 -1.43 -4.69
CA ALA A 558 -20.43 -0.83 -3.78
C ALA A 558 -20.99 -1.80 -2.72
N LYS A 559 -20.82 -3.13 -2.91
CA LYS A 559 -21.23 -4.17 -1.95
C LYS A 559 -20.13 -4.49 -0.93
N LEU A 560 -18.92 -3.96 -1.09
CA LEU A 560 -17.79 -4.21 -0.19
C LEU A 560 -17.88 -3.29 1.04
N GLU A 561 -18.52 -3.79 2.08
CA GLU A 561 -18.73 -3.04 3.33
C GLU A 561 -17.41 -2.75 4.07
N HIS A 562 -16.37 -3.55 3.87
CA HIS A 562 -15.11 -3.39 4.61
C HIS A 562 -13.99 -2.72 3.82
N LEU A 563 -14.25 -2.27 2.58
CA LEU A 563 -13.24 -1.66 1.73
C LEU A 563 -12.82 -0.31 2.30
N ARG A 564 -11.51 -0.16 2.57
CA ARG A 564 -10.89 1.04 3.16
C ARG A 564 -9.97 1.76 2.19
N ALA A 565 -9.30 1.02 1.30
CA ALA A 565 -8.43 1.59 0.29
C ALA A 565 -8.68 0.97 -1.09
N LEU A 566 -8.72 1.84 -2.10
CA LEU A 566 -8.70 1.50 -3.52
C LEU A 566 -7.41 2.10 -4.10
N ARG A 567 -6.50 1.27 -4.61
CA ARG A 567 -5.24 1.74 -5.21
C ARG A 567 -5.41 1.86 -6.72
N GLU A 568 -5.06 3.03 -7.24
CA GLU A 568 -5.24 3.38 -8.64
C GLU A 568 -4.05 4.24 -9.09
N GLN A 569 -2.90 3.60 -9.29
CA GLN A 569 -1.92 4.22 -10.16
C GLN A 569 -2.44 4.04 -11.60
N GLN A 570 -2.83 5.15 -12.22
CA GLN A 570 -3.11 5.28 -13.66
C GLN A 570 -4.37 4.56 -14.22
N LEU A 571 -5.58 4.98 -13.81
CA LEU A 571 -6.78 4.76 -14.65
C LEU A 571 -6.80 5.72 -15.87
N ILE A 572 -5.80 5.58 -16.75
CA ILE A 572 -5.52 6.48 -17.89
C ILE A 572 -6.58 6.44 -19.00
N SER A 573 -7.58 5.58 -18.91
CA SER A 573 -8.63 5.39 -19.92
C SER A 573 -10.05 5.54 -19.39
N LEU A 574 -10.24 5.82 -18.09
CA LEU A 574 -11.57 5.90 -17.49
C LEU A 574 -12.29 7.18 -17.93
N GLU A 575 -13.32 7.03 -18.77
CA GLU A 575 -14.13 8.15 -19.26
C GLU A 575 -15.44 8.33 -18.47
N VAL A 576 -15.97 7.25 -17.88
CA VAL A 576 -17.22 7.26 -17.12
C VAL A 576 -17.01 6.59 -15.78
N LEU A 577 -17.27 7.31 -14.69
CA LEU A 577 -17.20 6.80 -13.32
C LEU A 577 -18.57 6.93 -12.66
N ILE A 578 -19.11 5.80 -12.20
CA ILE A 578 -20.35 5.75 -11.41
C ILE A 578 -20.01 5.18 -10.04
N VAL A 579 -19.92 6.07 -9.05
CA VAL A 579 -19.81 5.74 -7.63
C VAL A 579 -21.21 5.77 -7.07
N GLN A 580 -21.85 4.61 -6.96
CA GLN A 580 -23.23 4.51 -6.48
C GLN A 580 -23.34 3.60 -5.26
N SER A 581 -24.00 4.08 -4.19
CA SER A 581 -24.29 3.31 -2.99
C SER A 581 -23.05 2.79 -2.25
N CYS A 582 -21.90 3.45 -2.41
CA CYS A 582 -20.67 3.18 -1.65
C CYS A 582 -20.80 3.76 -0.24
N LYS A 583 -21.26 2.93 0.70
CA LYS A 583 -21.65 3.37 2.04
C LYS A 583 -20.48 3.75 2.92
N ASN A 584 -19.33 3.08 2.79
CA ASN A 584 -18.17 3.23 3.69
C ASN A 584 -16.93 3.86 3.03
N LEU A 585 -17.02 4.22 1.76
CA LEU A 585 -15.94 4.90 1.06
C LEU A 585 -15.77 6.29 1.68
N GLU A 586 -14.64 6.58 2.32
CA GLU A 586 -14.42 7.84 3.04
C GLU A 586 -13.85 8.95 2.14
N SER A 587 -12.98 8.58 1.19
CA SER A 587 -12.37 9.49 0.23
C SER A 587 -12.20 8.79 -1.12
N PHE A 588 -12.13 9.57 -2.19
CA PHE A 588 -11.83 9.07 -3.53
C PHE A 588 -11.11 10.17 -4.32
N PRO A 589 -9.95 9.88 -4.96
CA PRO A 589 -9.11 10.90 -5.57
C PRO A 589 -9.58 11.28 -6.99
N PHE A 590 -10.78 11.86 -7.10
CA PHE A 590 -11.39 12.21 -8.40
C PHE A 590 -10.54 13.17 -9.26
N HIS A 591 -9.61 13.89 -8.65
CA HIS A 591 -8.72 14.85 -9.32
C HIS A 591 -7.61 14.20 -10.17
N ILE A 592 -7.37 12.89 -10.03
CA ILE A 592 -6.29 12.16 -10.72
C ILE A 592 -6.80 11.40 -11.97
N LEU A 593 -8.03 11.68 -12.43
CA LEU A 593 -8.64 11.00 -13.58
C LEU A 593 -8.65 11.92 -14.83
N PRO A 594 -7.54 12.02 -15.60
CA PRO A 594 -7.36 13.05 -16.63
C PRO A 594 -8.27 12.89 -17.86
N LYS A 595 -8.81 11.69 -18.10
CA LYS A 595 -9.75 11.41 -19.21
C LYS A 595 -11.22 11.33 -18.78
N LEU A 596 -11.53 11.52 -17.50
CA LEU A 596 -12.90 11.39 -17.02
C LEU A 596 -13.80 12.44 -17.64
N LYS A 597 -14.82 11.99 -18.38
CA LYS A 597 -15.84 12.83 -19.03
C LYS A 597 -17.12 12.88 -18.19
N VAL A 598 -17.45 11.80 -17.48
CA VAL A 598 -18.73 11.65 -16.80
C VAL A 598 -18.51 11.08 -15.41
N LEU A 599 -19.02 11.75 -14.38
CA LEU A 599 -18.94 11.33 -12.99
C LEU A 599 -20.34 11.33 -12.35
N PHE A 600 -20.75 10.19 -11.82
CA PHE A 600 -21.90 10.06 -10.94
C PHE A 600 -21.43 9.67 -9.55
N VAL A 601 -21.83 10.44 -8.55
CA VAL A 601 -21.67 10.11 -7.14
C VAL A 601 -23.06 10.09 -6.52
N ILE A 602 -23.60 8.90 -6.28
CA ILE A 602 -24.99 8.70 -5.88
C ILE A 602 -25.02 7.86 -4.61
N ARG A 603 -25.73 8.26 -3.56
CA ARG A 603 -25.94 7.44 -2.34
C ARG A 603 -24.65 7.05 -1.61
N CYS A 604 -23.65 7.95 -1.57
CA CYS A 604 -22.39 7.70 -0.86
C CYS A 604 -22.43 8.35 0.53
N GLU A 605 -22.74 7.56 1.55
CA GLU A 605 -23.03 8.04 2.91
C GLU A 605 -21.77 8.56 3.65
N MET A 606 -20.64 7.85 3.54
CA MET A 606 -19.38 8.20 4.22
C MET A 606 -18.43 9.09 3.41
N LEU A 607 -18.68 9.21 2.11
CA LEU A 607 -17.74 9.84 1.18
C LEU A 607 -17.70 11.33 1.43
N ASN A 608 -16.53 11.83 1.81
CA ASN A 608 -16.25 13.25 1.78
C ASN A 608 -15.48 13.56 0.50
N LEU A 609 -16.14 14.27 -0.42
CA LEU A 609 -15.56 14.64 -1.71
C LEU A 609 -14.42 15.67 -1.59
N SER A 610 -14.25 16.28 -0.41
CA SER A 610 -13.25 17.31 -0.13
C SER A 610 -12.04 16.79 0.67
N LEU A 611 -12.05 15.52 1.10
CA LEU A 611 -10.92 14.92 1.83
C LEU A 611 -9.72 14.69 0.88
N ASN A 612 -8.49 14.90 1.36
CA ASN A 612 -7.23 14.60 0.64
C ASN A 612 -7.05 15.34 -0.70
N CYS A 613 -7.63 16.53 -0.84
CA CYS A 613 -7.43 17.39 -2.01
C CYS A 613 -6.35 18.43 -1.70
N GLU A 614 -5.09 18.09 -1.95
CA GLU A 614 -3.99 19.05 -1.88
C GLU A 614 -3.95 19.91 -3.15
N ASN A 615 -3.65 21.21 -2.98
CA ASN A 615 -3.39 22.12 -4.08
C ASN A 615 -2.05 21.75 -4.74
N PRO A 616 -1.94 21.73 -6.08
CA PRO A 616 -2.71 22.52 -7.03
C PRO A 616 -3.91 21.81 -7.69
N ILE A 617 -4.90 22.60 -8.10
CA ILE A 617 -6.06 22.15 -8.87
C ILE A 617 -5.59 21.72 -10.27
N HIS A 618 -5.69 20.42 -10.57
CA HIS A 618 -5.35 19.88 -11.89
C HIS A 618 -6.47 20.10 -12.91
N LYS A 619 -6.10 20.28 -14.18
CA LYS A 619 -7.07 20.44 -15.28
C LYS A 619 -7.78 19.12 -15.57
N LEU A 620 -9.11 19.14 -15.54
CA LEU A 620 -9.99 18.00 -15.81
C LEU A 620 -10.66 18.15 -17.18
N ARG A 621 -11.11 17.02 -17.76
CA ARG A 621 -11.86 16.97 -19.02
C ARG A 621 -13.34 16.62 -18.84
N MET A 622 -13.83 16.74 -17.61
CA MET A 622 -15.18 16.35 -17.21
C MET A 622 -16.22 17.22 -17.91
N LYS A 623 -17.22 16.58 -18.52
CA LYS A 623 -18.36 17.21 -19.18
C LYS A 623 -19.64 17.10 -18.34
N PHE A 624 -19.76 16.05 -17.54
CA PHE A 624 -20.96 15.76 -16.77
C PHE A 624 -20.61 15.35 -15.34
N LEU A 625 -21.25 15.99 -14.37
CA LEU A 625 -21.14 15.67 -12.95
C LEU A 625 -22.53 15.58 -12.32
N HIS A 626 -22.83 14.47 -11.66
CA HIS A 626 -24.04 14.29 -10.86
C HIS A 626 -23.67 13.87 -9.44
N ILE A 627 -24.11 14.65 -8.46
CA ILE A 627 -23.92 14.37 -7.04
C ILE A 627 -25.30 14.25 -6.39
N GLU A 628 -25.58 13.09 -5.81
CA GLU A 628 -26.87 12.76 -5.23
C GLU A 628 -26.72 12.05 -3.88
N GLN A 629 -27.46 12.49 -2.87
CA GLN A 629 -27.54 11.81 -1.56
C GLN A 629 -26.15 11.57 -0.92
N CYS A 630 -25.34 12.64 -0.82
CA CYS A 630 -24.04 12.68 -0.14
C CYS A 630 -24.11 13.61 1.08
N PRO A 631 -24.29 13.09 2.31
CA PRO A 631 -24.66 13.91 3.47
C PRO A 631 -23.49 14.62 4.17
N ARG A 632 -22.23 14.34 3.86
CA ARG A 632 -21.06 14.97 4.52
C ARG A 632 -20.63 16.31 3.88
N GLN A 633 -21.35 16.74 2.86
CA GLN A 633 -20.96 17.83 1.97
C GLN A 633 -21.61 19.12 2.44
N LEU A 634 -20.82 19.96 3.12
CA LEU A 634 -21.21 21.33 3.49
C LEU A 634 -21.11 22.28 2.29
N THR A 635 -20.18 22.01 1.38
CA THR A 635 -19.96 22.74 0.13
C THR A 635 -19.45 21.79 -0.97
N LEU A 636 -19.38 22.27 -2.22
CA LEU A 636 -18.79 21.49 -3.32
C LEU A 636 -17.25 21.51 -3.24
N PRO A 637 -16.59 20.39 -3.55
CA PRO A 637 -15.14 20.28 -3.43
C PRO A 637 -14.39 21.10 -4.49
N GLN A 638 -13.22 21.63 -4.11
CA GLN A 638 -12.46 22.59 -4.92
C GLN A 638 -11.88 21.99 -6.21
N TRP A 639 -11.63 20.68 -6.27
CA TRP A 639 -11.10 20.03 -7.48
C TRP A 639 -12.05 20.11 -8.69
N ILE A 640 -13.36 20.31 -8.48
CA ILE A 640 -14.33 20.49 -9.59
C ILE A 640 -13.97 21.72 -10.42
N GLN A 641 -13.34 22.74 -9.81
CA GLN A 641 -12.83 23.92 -10.52
C GLN A 641 -11.85 23.56 -11.64
N GLY A 642 -11.16 22.42 -11.54
CA GLY A 642 -10.28 21.90 -12.59
C GLY A 642 -11.01 21.62 -13.91
N ALA A 643 -12.34 21.45 -13.88
CA ALA A 643 -13.20 21.24 -15.06
C ALA A 643 -13.86 22.53 -15.58
N ALA A 644 -13.39 23.72 -15.17
CA ALA A 644 -14.00 25.01 -15.52
C ALA A 644 -14.23 25.24 -17.02
N ASP A 645 -13.31 24.75 -17.86
CA ASP A 645 -13.38 24.92 -19.32
C ASP A 645 -14.15 23.80 -20.04
N THR A 646 -14.57 22.74 -19.32
CA THR A 646 -15.10 21.51 -19.96
C THR A 646 -16.45 21.07 -19.45
N LEU A 647 -16.83 21.42 -18.22
CA LEU A 647 -18.06 20.95 -17.59
C LEU A 647 -19.28 21.60 -18.25
N GLN A 648 -20.17 20.76 -18.78
CA GLN A 648 -21.39 21.18 -19.50
C GLN A 648 -22.64 20.95 -18.66
N THR A 649 -22.62 19.98 -17.74
CA THR A 649 -23.78 19.62 -16.93
C THR A 649 -23.38 19.34 -15.50
N LEU A 650 -24.03 20.03 -14.57
CA LEU A 650 -23.88 19.84 -13.13
C LEU A 650 -25.25 19.59 -12.51
N LEU A 651 -25.43 18.38 -11.99
CA LEU A 651 -26.64 17.97 -11.29
C LEU A 651 -26.32 17.75 -9.81
N ILE A 652 -27.06 18.41 -8.93
CA ILE A 652 -26.92 18.33 -7.49
C ILE A 652 -28.29 17.99 -6.94
N SER A 653 -28.40 16.87 -6.24
CA SER A 653 -29.71 16.44 -5.71
C SER A 653 -29.63 15.83 -4.32
N ASN A 654 -30.63 16.13 -3.49
CA ASN A 654 -30.79 15.55 -2.15
C ASN A 654 -29.54 15.73 -1.26
N LEU A 655 -28.83 16.87 -1.38
CA LEU A 655 -27.72 17.21 -0.49
C LEU A 655 -28.25 18.04 0.68
N HIS A 656 -28.67 17.36 1.74
CA HIS A 656 -29.39 17.98 2.86
C HIS A 656 -28.54 18.91 3.73
N ASN A 657 -27.22 18.70 3.78
CA ASN A 657 -26.28 19.51 4.56
C ASN A 657 -25.51 20.53 3.72
N LEU A 658 -25.86 20.69 2.43
CA LEU A 658 -25.19 21.67 1.56
C LEU A 658 -25.64 23.08 1.97
N GLU A 659 -24.75 23.82 2.63
CA GLU A 659 -25.01 25.18 3.14
C GLU A 659 -24.72 26.24 2.07
N MET A 660 -23.66 26.03 1.28
CA MET A 660 -23.19 27.03 0.32
C MET A 660 -22.60 26.41 -0.95
N LEU A 661 -22.89 27.05 -2.08
CA LEU A 661 -22.21 26.81 -3.34
C LEU A 661 -20.95 27.69 -3.43
N PRO A 662 -19.78 27.14 -3.83
CA PRO A 662 -18.57 27.94 -3.97
C PRO A 662 -18.64 28.99 -5.07
N GLU A 663 -17.94 30.11 -4.89
CA GLU A 663 -17.86 31.18 -5.90
C GLU A 663 -17.19 30.74 -7.21
N TRP A 664 -16.32 29.72 -7.18
CA TRP A 664 -15.68 29.18 -8.38
C TRP A 664 -16.67 28.53 -9.36
N ILE A 665 -17.93 28.25 -8.96
CA ILE A 665 -18.96 27.80 -9.90
C ILE A 665 -19.14 28.81 -11.03
N THR A 666 -19.00 30.10 -10.75
CA THR A 666 -19.09 31.17 -11.77
C THR A 666 -17.96 31.12 -12.79
N ALA A 667 -16.88 30.38 -12.51
CA ALA A 667 -15.79 30.13 -13.45
C ALA A 667 -16.10 29.01 -14.47
N LEU A 668 -17.20 28.26 -14.30
CA LEU A 668 -17.62 27.18 -15.21
C LEU A 668 -18.25 27.76 -16.51
N THR A 669 -17.44 28.45 -17.32
CA THR A 669 -17.90 29.21 -18.49
C THR A 669 -18.61 28.38 -19.57
N HIS A 670 -18.42 27.06 -19.58
CA HIS A 670 -19.02 26.14 -20.56
C HIS A 670 -20.27 25.39 -20.03
N LEU A 671 -20.70 25.70 -18.80
CA LEU A 671 -21.83 25.05 -18.16
C LEU A 671 -23.14 25.41 -18.87
N LYS A 672 -23.82 24.40 -19.43
CA LYS A 672 -25.10 24.54 -20.14
C LYS A 672 -26.31 24.21 -19.28
N MET A 673 -26.15 23.28 -18.33
CA MET A 673 -27.24 22.79 -17.49
C MET A 673 -26.80 22.75 -16.03
N LEU A 674 -27.54 23.43 -15.15
CA LEU A 674 -27.34 23.42 -13.70
C LEU A 674 -28.66 23.05 -13.01
N HIS A 675 -28.69 21.90 -12.33
CA HIS A 675 -29.89 21.46 -11.61
C HIS A 675 -29.55 21.28 -10.14
N ILE A 676 -30.33 21.94 -9.28
CA ILE A 676 -30.20 21.89 -7.83
C ILE A 676 -31.56 21.46 -7.28
N VAL A 677 -31.64 20.23 -6.76
CA VAL A 677 -32.91 19.61 -6.35
C VAL A 677 -32.83 19.15 -4.90
N ASN A 678 -33.80 19.49 -4.06
CA ASN A 678 -33.90 19.01 -2.67
C ASN A 678 -32.65 19.30 -1.82
N CYS A 679 -32.12 20.52 -1.90
CA CYS A 679 -31.01 21.03 -1.07
C CYS A 679 -31.53 22.10 -0.10
N PRO A 680 -32.21 21.72 0.99
CA PRO A 680 -32.98 22.65 1.84
C PRO A 680 -32.13 23.65 2.64
N GLN A 681 -30.86 23.33 2.95
CA GLN A 681 -29.96 24.21 3.70
C GLN A 681 -29.22 25.22 2.81
N LEU A 682 -29.37 25.14 1.48
CA LEU A 682 -28.72 26.06 0.57
C LEU A 682 -29.52 27.37 0.48
N LEU A 683 -28.95 28.46 0.99
CA LEU A 683 -29.64 29.75 1.17
C LEU A 683 -29.31 30.80 0.10
N HIS A 684 -28.19 30.63 -0.62
CA HIS A 684 -27.62 31.65 -1.49
C HIS A 684 -27.05 31.02 -2.78
N LEU A 685 -27.19 31.74 -3.89
CA LEU A 685 -26.39 31.50 -5.10
C LEU A 685 -25.09 32.31 -5.04
N PRO A 686 -24.06 31.90 -5.81
CA PRO A 686 -22.84 32.69 -6.00
C PRO A 686 -23.15 34.11 -6.51
N SER A 687 -22.29 35.07 -6.15
CA SER A 687 -22.53 36.51 -6.38
C SER A 687 -22.58 36.90 -7.86
N ASP A 688 -21.82 36.19 -8.70
CA ASP A 688 -21.58 36.52 -10.10
C ASP A 688 -22.21 35.51 -11.10
N MET A 689 -23.40 34.99 -10.80
CA MET A 689 -24.09 34.01 -11.67
C MET A 689 -24.31 34.48 -13.12
N HIS A 690 -24.37 35.79 -13.35
CA HIS A 690 -24.46 36.40 -14.69
C HIS A 690 -23.24 36.10 -15.59
N ARG A 691 -22.12 35.62 -15.03
CA ARG A 691 -20.92 35.22 -15.81
C ARG A 691 -21.08 33.88 -16.53
N LEU A 692 -22.09 33.08 -16.17
CA LEU A 692 -22.40 31.81 -16.80
C LEU A 692 -23.15 32.01 -18.13
N GLY A 693 -22.54 32.71 -19.09
CA GLY A 693 -23.18 33.08 -20.35
C GLY A 693 -23.56 31.91 -21.27
N ALA A 694 -23.05 30.71 -21.01
CA ALA A 694 -23.42 29.48 -21.73
C ALA A 694 -24.58 28.70 -21.09
N LEU A 695 -25.09 29.15 -19.93
CA LEU A 695 -26.13 28.44 -19.18
C LEU A 695 -27.48 28.56 -19.88
N GLU A 696 -28.01 27.42 -20.33
CA GLU A 696 -29.28 27.35 -21.07
C GLU A 696 -30.41 26.79 -20.20
N ASP A 697 -30.10 25.92 -19.25
CA ASP A 697 -31.06 25.28 -18.35
C ASP A 697 -30.65 25.46 -16.88
N LEU A 698 -31.53 26.07 -16.08
CA LEU A 698 -31.40 26.16 -14.63
C LEU A 698 -32.69 25.65 -13.97
N THR A 699 -32.54 24.58 -13.20
CA THR A 699 -33.62 24.03 -12.37
C THR A 699 -33.26 24.16 -10.90
N ILE A 700 -34.12 24.81 -10.11
CA ILE A 700 -34.04 24.86 -8.65
C ILE A 700 -35.37 24.38 -8.09
N ASP A 701 -35.37 23.21 -7.47
CA ASP A 701 -36.57 22.56 -6.94
C ASP A 701 -36.32 22.00 -5.54
N GLY A 702 -37.33 22.00 -4.66
CA GLY A 702 -37.18 21.51 -3.28
C GLY A 702 -36.17 22.26 -2.40
N CYS A 703 -35.78 23.48 -2.76
CA CYS A 703 -34.87 24.37 -2.02
C CYS A 703 -35.63 25.63 -1.55
N SER A 704 -36.42 25.55 -0.47
CA SER A 704 -37.46 26.56 -0.15
C SER A 704 -36.99 28.02 -0.11
N GLU A 705 -35.91 28.32 0.62
CA GLU A 705 -35.40 29.70 0.73
C GLU A 705 -34.76 30.18 -0.56
N LEU A 706 -34.03 29.30 -1.25
CA LEU A 706 -33.40 29.65 -2.51
C LEU A 706 -34.42 29.85 -3.64
N CYS A 707 -35.45 29.03 -3.71
CA CYS A 707 -36.57 29.20 -4.64
C CYS A 707 -37.26 30.56 -4.42
N ARG A 708 -37.48 30.97 -3.16
CA ARG A 708 -38.04 32.29 -2.83
C ARG A 708 -37.14 33.44 -3.32
N LYS A 709 -35.82 33.33 -3.17
CA LYS A 709 -34.89 34.36 -3.66
C LYS A 709 -34.72 34.36 -5.18
N CYS A 710 -35.01 33.24 -5.84
CA CYS A 710 -35.00 33.11 -7.30
C CYS A 710 -36.38 33.34 -7.93
N GLU A 711 -37.36 33.83 -7.15
CA GLU A 711 -38.73 34.00 -7.60
C GLU A 711 -38.82 34.98 -8.78
N PRO A 712 -39.62 34.67 -9.82
CA PRO A 712 -39.78 35.54 -10.97
C PRO A 712 -40.20 36.96 -10.59
N GLN A 713 -39.45 37.96 -11.06
CA GLN A 713 -39.75 39.40 -10.96
C GLN A 713 -39.64 40.02 -9.54
N SER A 714 -39.74 39.22 -8.48
CA SER A 714 -39.66 39.66 -7.07
C SER A 714 -38.40 39.19 -6.34
N GLY A 715 -37.73 38.15 -6.84
CA GLY A 715 -36.60 37.51 -6.18
C GLY A 715 -35.30 38.33 -6.23
N GLU A 716 -34.56 38.34 -5.13
CA GLU A 716 -33.24 38.97 -4.99
C GLU A 716 -32.25 38.53 -6.08
N TYR A 717 -32.30 37.27 -6.50
CA TYR A 717 -31.41 36.68 -7.52
C TYR A 717 -32.00 36.65 -8.93
N TRP A 718 -33.23 37.16 -9.11
CA TRP A 718 -33.92 37.09 -10.39
C TRP A 718 -33.13 37.78 -11.51
N SER A 719 -32.57 38.96 -11.24
CA SER A 719 -31.75 39.72 -12.19
C SER A 719 -30.50 38.95 -12.65
N PHE A 720 -30.01 38.01 -11.84
CA PHE A 720 -28.84 37.19 -12.17
C PHE A 720 -29.16 35.99 -13.04
N ILE A 721 -30.40 35.51 -13.05
CA ILE A 721 -30.79 34.26 -13.72
C ILE A 721 -31.83 34.45 -14.84
N ALA A 722 -32.43 35.65 -14.96
CA ALA A 722 -33.48 35.96 -15.93
C ALA A 722 -33.06 35.81 -17.40
N HIS A 723 -31.76 35.78 -17.68
CA HIS A 723 -31.21 35.63 -19.04
C HIS A 723 -31.18 34.17 -19.54
N ILE A 724 -31.46 33.20 -18.65
CA ILE A 724 -31.39 31.75 -18.94
C ILE A 724 -32.64 31.30 -19.71
N LYS A 725 -32.46 30.48 -20.76
CA LYS A 725 -33.53 30.10 -21.70
C LYS A 725 -34.60 29.20 -21.07
N HIS A 726 -34.18 28.24 -20.27
CA HIS A 726 -35.05 27.27 -19.61
C HIS A 726 -34.85 27.40 -18.10
N LEU A 727 -35.84 27.99 -17.43
CA LEU A 727 -35.79 28.25 -16.00
C LEU A 727 -36.97 27.58 -15.31
N SER A 728 -36.68 26.70 -14.34
CA SER A 728 -37.69 25.99 -13.54
C SER A 728 -37.42 26.21 -12.06
N ILE A 729 -38.21 27.07 -11.41
CA ILE A 729 -38.10 27.38 -9.98
C ILE A 729 -39.36 26.89 -9.26
N GLY A 730 -39.22 25.94 -8.34
CA GLY A 730 -40.30 25.47 -7.47
C GLY A 730 -41.48 24.74 -8.14
N GLU A 731 -41.36 24.36 -9.43
CA GLU A 731 -42.35 23.48 -10.06
C GLU A 731 -42.25 22.05 -9.51
N THR A 732 -43.22 21.64 -8.70
CA THR A 732 -43.35 20.27 -8.21
C THR A 732 -43.66 19.31 -9.36
N ARG A 733 -42.60 18.79 -9.99
CA ARG A 733 -42.66 17.58 -10.81
C ARG A 733 -41.86 16.48 -10.13
N GLU A 734 -42.24 16.16 -8.89
CA GLU A 734 -41.62 15.09 -8.11
C GLU A 734 -41.49 13.81 -8.95
N GLY A 735 -40.25 13.33 -9.09
CA GLY A 735 -39.90 12.04 -9.67
C GLY A 735 -39.82 11.96 -11.21
N LYS A 736 -40.64 12.69 -11.98
CA LYS A 736 -40.68 12.51 -13.45
C LYS A 736 -39.49 13.11 -14.19
N LEU A 737 -39.02 14.31 -13.78
CA LEU A 737 -37.96 15.02 -14.51
C LEU A 737 -36.59 14.34 -14.29
N LEU A 738 -36.26 14.00 -13.05
CA LEU A 738 -35.03 13.30 -12.68
C LEU A 738 -34.98 11.88 -13.28
N PHE A 739 -36.10 11.15 -13.30
CA PHE A 739 -36.20 9.83 -13.94
C PHE A 739 -36.13 9.91 -15.47
N GLN A 740 -36.74 10.92 -16.10
CA GLN A 740 -36.63 11.16 -17.54
C GLN A 740 -35.21 11.58 -17.96
N MET A 741 -34.54 12.42 -17.17
CA MET A 741 -33.15 12.82 -17.39
C MET A 741 -32.19 11.66 -17.20
N GLN A 742 -32.28 10.90 -16.09
CA GLN A 742 -31.47 9.71 -15.88
C GLN A 742 -31.69 8.66 -16.98
N LYS A 743 -32.93 8.51 -17.47
CA LYS A 743 -33.26 7.63 -18.60
C LYS A 743 -32.68 8.13 -19.93
N GLN A 744 -32.78 9.42 -20.24
CA GLN A 744 -32.19 10.00 -21.45
C GLN A 744 -30.65 10.00 -21.40
N ILE A 745 -30.06 10.16 -20.23
CA ILE A 745 -28.60 10.10 -20.02
C ILE A 745 -28.12 8.65 -20.13
N ARG A 746 -28.84 7.67 -19.56
CA ARG A 746 -28.57 6.23 -19.80
C ARG A 746 -28.65 5.86 -21.27
N LEU A 747 -29.63 6.42 -22.01
CA LEU A 747 -29.78 6.20 -23.45
C LEU A 747 -28.63 6.85 -24.23
N LYS A 748 -28.22 8.08 -23.90
CA LYS A 748 -27.08 8.77 -24.55
C LYS A 748 -25.71 8.18 -24.21
N LEU A 749 -25.57 7.50 -23.06
CA LEU A 749 -24.35 6.78 -22.68
C LEU A 749 -24.25 5.40 -23.35
N GLN A 750 -25.31 4.91 -23.99
CA GLN A 750 -25.25 3.69 -24.83
C GLN A 750 -24.77 3.98 -26.26
N ASP A 751 -24.74 5.26 -26.67
CA ASP A 751 -24.30 5.72 -27.98
C ASP A 751 -22.87 6.34 -27.95
N LEU A 752 -22.13 6.16 -26.85
CA LEU A 752 -20.75 6.63 -26.64
C LEU A 752 -19.74 5.49 -26.67
#